data_AF-A0A6I2GGH7-F1
#
_entry.id   AF-A0A6I2GGH7-F1
#
_cell.length_a   1.000
_cell.length_b   1.000
_cell.length_c   1.000
_cell.angle_alpha   90.00
_cell.angle_beta   90.00
_cell.angle_gamma   90.00
#
_symmetry.space_group_name_H-M   'P 1'
#
loop_
_entity.id
_entity.type
_entity.pdbx_description
1 polymer ?
#
loop_
_entity_poly.entity_id
_entity_poly.type
_entity_poly.pdbx_seq_one_letter_code
_entity_poly.pdbx_strand_id
1 'polypeptide(L)'
;MSNNQQPQERIDILENILLRLHHGASPEEVQADFDEHFTGVSAIEISMMEHQLMYGDSEITFEDVLKLCNVHANLFKNAVKDGETPDADKPGHPVQVFKDENNAFRAALMRINNLLNVLGELPKEELEDGMLRGLRRQLDLLGQFDVHYERKEKLFFPKMEYYGHDAPPKVMWAKDDEIRDQFKAAYKKMEQFPNIPMSEVKEAFAEFEFEFNEMIFKEEAILINILLEALTVEDWYQIAQESDAYGFAIIRPSEEWVPDSLNEAEDDKKVIKDLSTSNMPLPIQQVVSQSDATLESRKIAVDGGYITVTFEPDSASTRLDPNRLDRFTEIKIGDGFLNRDQINLVLDYTPMEITVVNEQDIVIYSNFNEKWSNRTFNIRQYNTLGRSVETLYKRPLKGQVMALVEQFRKGNAKDETIIHTMSDKLVKIDLYPQYSQSGQYVGYVEFLINLDYIDRVNTRMKRELTPIEAYENETLYLSDVKPLKQTETKHEFPTTSETSLTSHKLNFSDGSLMLTWENSQNTIQEDQLLDYDIPLKLRNGQLSLDQLKVVLNLVPFEISFVDHEDIFQYFNNIAVTYKDMIFVRTPAQIKRNLELCHPPFLWPMISQLIQSFRERKRYFEELWYPTGNNEYIYIIYQATYDLEGNFTGMIETVIDIQPFMDIKQAQQTL
;
A
#
# COMPACT_ATOMS: atom_id res chain seq x y z
N MET A 1 14.56 -30.02 -39.62
CA MET A 1 13.42 -29.23 -40.11
C MET A 1 12.16 -29.83 -39.51
N SER A 2 11.68 -29.37 -38.34
CA SER A 2 10.35 -29.69 -37.78
C SER A 2 10.18 -29.03 -36.40
N ASN A 3 10.29 -27.70 -36.29
CA ASN A 3 9.94 -27.01 -35.03
C ASN A 3 9.32 -25.61 -35.20
N ASN A 4 8.91 -25.24 -36.43
CA ASN A 4 8.26 -23.94 -36.74
C ASN A 4 6.80 -24.10 -37.24
N GLN A 5 6.22 -25.31 -37.24
CA GLN A 5 4.89 -25.54 -37.82
C GLN A 5 3.73 -25.34 -36.82
N GLN A 6 3.90 -25.66 -35.53
CA GLN A 6 2.81 -25.54 -34.55
C GLN A 6 2.29 -24.12 -34.29
N PRO A 7 3.13 -23.05 -34.25
CA PRO A 7 2.64 -21.70 -34.00
C PRO A 7 1.80 -21.14 -35.16
N GLN A 8 2.21 -21.41 -36.41
CA GLN A 8 1.49 -20.91 -37.60
C GLN A 8 0.15 -21.62 -37.78
N GLU A 9 0.10 -22.94 -37.56
CA GLU A 9 -1.15 -23.71 -37.63
C GLU A 9 -2.19 -23.19 -36.61
N ARG A 10 -1.77 -22.76 -35.42
CA ARG A 10 -2.66 -22.17 -34.41
C ARG A 10 -3.17 -20.79 -34.83
N ILE A 11 -2.32 -19.96 -35.44
CA ILE A 11 -2.74 -18.64 -35.97
C ILE A 11 -3.79 -18.83 -37.07
N ASP A 12 -3.59 -19.76 -37.99
CA ASP A 12 -4.53 -20.02 -39.09
C ASP A 12 -5.88 -20.55 -38.58
N ILE A 13 -5.86 -21.37 -37.51
CA ILE A 13 -7.08 -21.85 -36.83
C ILE A 13 -7.80 -20.68 -36.13
N LEU A 14 -7.05 -19.82 -35.44
CA LEU A 14 -7.60 -18.66 -34.75
C LEU A 14 -8.21 -17.66 -35.73
N GLU A 15 -7.56 -17.43 -36.87
CA GLU A 15 -8.08 -16.62 -37.97
C GLU A 15 -9.42 -17.16 -38.47
N ASN A 16 -9.54 -18.49 -38.65
CA ASN A 16 -10.79 -19.11 -39.07
C ASN A 16 -11.92 -18.90 -38.05
N ILE A 17 -11.61 -19.04 -36.76
CA ILE A 17 -12.58 -18.82 -35.67
C ILE A 17 -13.04 -17.35 -35.65
N LEU A 18 -12.11 -16.41 -35.77
CA LEU A 18 -12.40 -14.97 -35.81
C LEU A 18 -13.21 -14.57 -37.04
N LEU A 19 -12.90 -15.11 -38.22
CA LEU A 19 -13.69 -14.87 -39.43
C LEU A 19 -15.12 -15.43 -39.32
N ARG A 20 -15.30 -16.56 -38.64
CA ARG A 20 -16.65 -17.10 -38.38
C ARG A 20 -17.45 -16.20 -37.45
N LEU A 21 -16.83 -15.68 -36.39
CA LEU A 21 -17.44 -14.68 -35.52
C LEU A 21 -17.78 -13.39 -36.29
N HIS A 22 -16.89 -12.95 -37.18
CA HIS A 22 -17.10 -11.81 -38.07
C HIS A 22 -18.31 -11.98 -38.99
N HIS A 23 -18.51 -13.19 -39.51
CA HIS A 23 -19.67 -13.52 -40.35
C HIS A 23 -20.95 -13.84 -39.57
N GLY A 24 -20.96 -13.64 -38.25
CA GLY A 24 -22.15 -13.71 -37.40
C GLY A 24 -22.39 -15.06 -36.70
N ALA A 25 -21.38 -15.93 -36.63
CA ALA A 25 -21.44 -17.09 -35.74
C ALA A 25 -21.52 -16.64 -34.27
N SER A 26 -22.26 -17.40 -33.47
CA SER A 26 -22.34 -17.14 -32.02
C SER A 26 -21.09 -17.66 -31.29
N PRO A 27 -20.69 -17.05 -30.15
CA PRO A 27 -19.61 -17.55 -29.31
C PRO A 27 -19.74 -19.05 -28.96
N GLU A 28 -20.97 -19.51 -28.73
CA GLU A 28 -21.27 -20.91 -28.39
C GLU A 28 -20.97 -21.88 -29.54
N GLU A 29 -21.12 -21.44 -30.79
CA GLU A 29 -20.89 -22.27 -31.99
C GLU A 29 -19.41 -22.48 -32.29
N VAL A 30 -18.54 -21.56 -31.85
CA VAL A 30 -17.09 -21.65 -32.05
C VAL A 30 -16.35 -22.19 -30.83
N GLN A 31 -17.00 -22.28 -29.68
CA GLN A 31 -16.43 -22.73 -28.41
C GLN A 31 -15.80 -24.12 -28.50
N ALA A 32 -16.47 -25.08 -29.14
CA ALA A 32 -15.96 -26.45 -29.22
C ALA A 32 -14.66 -26.55 -30.03
N ASP A 33 -14.59 -25.83 -31.16
CA ASP A 33 -13.41 -25.79 -32.04
C ASP A 33 -12.26 -25.04 -31.37
N PHE A 34 -12.60 -24.01 -30.59
CA PHE A 34 -11.64 -23.25 -29.80
C PHE A 34 -11.07 -24.10 -28.65
N ASP A 35 -11.91 -24.78 -27.88
CA ASP A 35 -11.49 -25.69 -26.79
C ASP A 35 -10.58 -26.82 -27.31
N GLU A 36 -10.89 -27.41 -28.47
CA GLU A 36 -10.09 -28.49 -29.06
C GLU A 36 -8.64 -28.07 -29.36
N HIS A 37 -8.44 -26.84 -29.82
CA HIS A 37 -7.15 -26.38 -30.34
C HIS A 37 -6.33 -25.52 -29.37
N PHE A 38 -6.99 -24.91 -28.38
CA PHE A 38 -6.38 -23.95 -27.46
C PHE A 38 -6.35 -24.41 -25.99
N THR A 39 -6.79 -25.64 -25.69
CA THR A 39 -6.60 -26.23 -24.35
C THR A 39 -5.12 -26.25 -23.94
N GLY A 40 -4.79 -25.59 -22.83
CA GLY A 40 -3.43 -25.53 -22.28
C GLY A 40 -2.52 -24.47 -22.91
N VAL A 41 -3.07 -23.59 -23.76
CA VAL A 41 -2.38 -22.42 -24.30
C VAL A 41 -2.60 -21.24 -23.33
N SER A 42 -1.54 -20.47 -23.05
CA SER A 42 -1.66 -19.33 -22.14
C SER A 42 -2.50 -18.20 -22.75
N ALA A 43 -3.22 -17.45 -21.91
CA ALA A 43 -4.00 -16.29 -22.34
C ALA A 43 -3.16 -15.25 -23.12
N ILE A 44 -1.88 -15.11 -22.75
CA ILE A 44 -0.92 -14.24 -23.43
C ILE A 44 -0.63 -14.71 -24.85
N GLU A 45 -0.43 -16.02 -25.06
CA GLU A 45 -0.13 -16.58 -26.39
C GLU A 45 -1.31 -16.35 -27.34
N ILE A 46 -2.55 -16.49 -26.87
CA ILE A 46 -3.75 -16.25 -27.69
C ILE A 46 -3.96 -14.77 -27.97
N SER A 47 -3.79 -13.91 -26.97
CA SER A 47 -3.89 -12.46 -27.17
C SER A 47 -2.84 -11.94 -28.16
N MET A 48 -1.63 -12.52 -28.16
CA MET A 48 -0.60 -12.20 -29.15
C MET A 48 -0.99 -12.64 -30.57
N MET A 49 -1.63 -13.80 -30.72
CA MET A 49 -2.13 -14.26 -32.02
C MET A 49 -3.30 -13.40 -32.53
N GLU A 50 -4.23 -13.01 -31.65
CA GLU A 50 -5.32 -12.08 -31.97
C GLU A 50 -4.82 -10.71 -32.43
N HIS A 51 -3.82 -10.17 -31.73
CA HIS A 51 -3.18 -8.90 -32.09
C HIS A 51 -2.52 -8.97 -33.47
N GLN A 52 -1.80 -10.06 -33.75
CA GLN A 52 -1.20 -10.30 -35.06
C GLN A 52 -2.24 -10.35 -36.18
N LEU A 53 -3.42 -10.89 -35.91
CA LEU A 53 -4.51 -11.01 -36.89
C LEU A 53 -5.21 -9.66 -37.13
N MET A 54 -5.45 -8.86 -36.09
CA MET A 54 -6.08 -7.53 -36.22
C MET A 54 -5.25 -6.53 -37.03
N TYR A 55 -3.93 -6.58 -36.90
CA TYR A 55 -3.00 -5.64 -37.56
C TYR A 55 -2.34 -6.20 -38.83
N GLY A 56 -2.72 -7.40 -39.25
CA GLY A 56 -2.33 -8.00 -40.54
C GLY A 56 -3.27 -7.61 -41.68
N ASP A 57 -3.07 -8.19 -42.88
CA ASP A 57 -3.94 -8.00 -44.06
C ASP A 57 -5.31 -8.73 -43.94
N SER A 58 -5.77 -9.06 -42.73
CA SER A 58 -6.99 -9.86 -42.50
C SER A 58 -8.26 -8.98 -42.40
N GLU A 59 -9.43 -9.55 -42.72
CA GLU A 59 -10.73 -8.85 -42.61
C GLU A 59 -11.30 -8.84 -41.17
N ILE A 60 -10.50 -9.24 -40.17
CA ILE A 60 -10.95 -9.38 -38.79
C ILE A 60 -11.05 -8.01 -38.11
N THR A 61 -12.18 -7.74 -37.47
CA THR A 61 -12.40 -6.48 -36.76
C THR A 61 -12.20 -6.64 -35.25
N PHE A 62 -12.01 -5.50 -34.59
CA PHE A 62 -11.94 -5.40 -33.14
C PHE A 62 -13.14 -6.04 -32.42
N GLU A 63 -14.35 -5.93 -32.99
CA GLU A 63 -15.57 -6.51 -32.42
C GLU A 63 -15.52 -8.04 -32.39
N ASP A 64 -14.78 -8.65 -33.31
CA ASP A 64 -14.66 -10.11 -33.44
C ASP A 64 -13.69 -10.68 -32.41
N VAL A 65 -12.61 -9.94 -32.12
CA VAL A 65 -11.69 -10.28 -31.03
C VAL A 65 -12.37 -10.17 -29.67
N LEU A 66 -13.19 -9.13 -29.44
CA LEU A 66 -13.98 -9.04 -28.21
C LEU A 66 -14.98 -10.20 -28.06
N LYS A 67 -15.62 -10.64 -29.15
CA LYS A 67 -16.48 -11.83 -29.14
C LYS A 67 -15.68 -13.09 -28.79
N LEU A 68 -14.42 -13.18 -29.27
CA LEU A 68 -13.51 -14.27 -28.94
C LEU A 68 -13.07 -14.26 -27.46
N CYS A 69 -12.91 -13.09 -26.83
CA CYS A 69 -12.60 -13.02 -25.39
C CYS A 69 -13.65 -13.75 -24.53
N ASN A 70 -14.94 -13.66 -24.90
CA ASN A 70 -16.01 -14.40 -24.22
C ASN A 70 -15.89 -15.92 -24.40
N VAL A 71 -15.46 -16.36 -25.59
CA VAL A 71 -15.21 -17.78 -25.91
C VAL A 71 -14.01 -18.29 -25.10
N HIS A 72 -12.93 -17.52 -25.04
CA HIS A 72 -11.71 -17.93 -24.36
C HIS A 72 -11.87 -17.92 -22.82
N ALA A 73 -12.64 -16.99 -22.25
CA ALA A 73 -12.97 -16.99 -20.82
C ALA A 73 -13.64 -18.30 -20.36
N ASN A 74 -14.45 -18.95 -21.20
CA ASN A 74 -15.08 -20.24 -20.88
C ASN A 74 -14.09 -21.41 -20.85
N LEU A 75 -13.00 -21.34 -21.63
CA LEU A 75 -11.95 -22.34 -21.64
C LEU A 75 -11.24 -22.38 -20.26
N PHE A 76 -11.12 -21.23 -19.61
CA PHE A 76 -10.55 -21.09 -18.25
C PHE A 76 -11.55 -21.38 -17.14
N LYS A 77 -12.87 -21.21 -17.34
CA LYS A 77 -13.90 -21.68 -16.40
C LYS A 77 -13.82 -23.18 -16.12
N ASN A 78 -13.34 -23.96 -17.07
CA ASN A 78 -13.17 -25.42 -16.92
C ASN A 78 -11.83 -25.82 -16.27
N ALA A 79 -10.85 -24.90 -16.21
CA ALA A 79 -9.53 -25.15 -15.61
C ALA A 79 -9.50 -24.85 -14.10
N VAL A 80 -10.39 -23.98 -13.62
CA VAL A 80 -10.59 -23.70 -12.20
C VAL A 80 -11.42 -24.83 -11.58
N LYS A 81 -10.77 -25.72 -10.82
CA LYS A 81 -11.48 -26.65 -9.94
C LYS A 81 -12.19 -25.85 -8.84
N ASP A 82 -13.48 -26.14 -8.67
CA ASP A 82 -14.38 -25.65 -7.62
C ASP A 82 -14.71 -24.15 -7.69
N GLY A 83 -15.67 -23.86 -8.56
CA GLY A 83 -16.69 -22.80 -8.51
C GLY A 83 -16.52 -21.58 -7.62
N GLU A 84 -16.29 -20.43 -8.25
CA GLU A 84 -16.95 -19.14 -8.01
C GLU A 84 -16.48 -18.12 -9.08
N THR A 85 -17.18 -17.99 -10.20
CA THR A 85 -17.08 -16.78 -11.06
C THR A 85 -18.46 -16.41 -11.65
N PRO A 86 -19.25 -15.58 -10.95
CA PRO A 86 -20.40 -14.91 -11.59
C PRO A 86 -20.55 -13.40 -11.31
N ASP A 87 -19.66 -12.73 -10.57
CA ASP A 87 -19.89 -11.33 -10.11
C ASP A 87 -19.23 -10.23 -10.93
N ALA A 88 -18.34 -10.57 -11.87
CA ALA A 88 -17.53 -9.59 -12.58
C ALA A 88 -18.33 -8.57 -13.41
N ASP A 89 -19.54 -8.95 -13.85
CA ASP A 89 -20.45 -8.12 -14.65
C ASP A 89 -21.48 -7.35 -13.81
N LYS A 90 -21.44 -7.48 -12.47
CA LYS A 90 -22.38 -6.75 -11.60
C LYS A 90 -22.05 -5.26 -11.53
N PRO A 91 -23.07 -4.40 -11.37
CA PRO A 91 -22.86 -2.99 -11.08
C PRO A 91 -21.94 -2.80 -9.88
N GLY A 92 -20.99 -1.87 -10.00
CA GLY A 92 -20.02 -1.56 -8.95
C GLY A 92 -18.81 -2.49 -8.88
N HIS A 93 -18.84 -3.68 -9.50
CA HIS A 93 -17.69 -4.58 -9.51
C HIS A 93 -16.50 -3.90 -10.21
N PRO A 94 -15.26 -3.98 -9.66
CA PRO A 94 -14.11 -3.28 -10.23
C PRO A 94 -13.89 -3.53 -11.72
N VAL A 95 -14.04 -4.77 -12.19
CA VAL A 95 -13.96 -5.14 -13.61
C VAL A 95 -15.04 -4.44 -14.46
N GLN A 96 -16.30 -4.44 -14.02
CA GLN A 96 -17.38 -3.80 -14.76
C GLN A 96 -17.15 -2.30 -14.87
N VAL A 97 -16.78 -1.65 -13.75
CA VAL A 97 -16.44 -0.22 -13.75
C VAL A 97 -15.29 0.07 -14.71
N PHE A 98 -14.24 -0.76 -14.70
CA PHE A 98 -13.09 -0.59 -15.59
C PHE A 98 -13.47 -0.70 -17.07
N LYS A 99 -14.32 -1.67 -17.44
CA LYS A 99 -14.87 -1.81 -18.81
C LYS A 99 -15.75 -0.62 -19.20
N ASP A 100 -16.58 -0.13 -18.28
CA ASP A 100 -17.46 1.01 -18.52
C ASP A 100 -16.67 2.30 -18.77
N GLU A 101 -15.57 2.52 -18.05
CA GLU A 101 -14.64 3.62 -18.30
C GLU A 101 -13.99 3.49 -19.68
N ASN A 102 -13.52 2.30 -20.07
CA ASN A 102 -12.96 2.04 -21.40
C ASN A 102 -13.95 2.32 -22.53
N ASN A 103 -15.21 1.94 -22.36
CA ASN A 103 -16.28 2.30 -23.30
C ASN A 103 -16.53 3.82 -23.34
N ALA A 104 -16.48 4.50 -22.20
CA ALA A 104 -16.64 5.95 -22.13
C ALA A 104 -15.47 6.69 -22.82
N PHE A 105 -14.25 6.17 -22.71
CA PHE A 105 -13.07 6.67 -23.41
C PHE A 105 -13.19 6.55 -24.92
N ARG A 106 -13.58 5.38 -25.44
CA ARG A 106 -13.87 5.20 -26.87
C ARG A 106 -14.88 6.21 -27.38
N ALA A 107 -15.97 6.40 -26.63
CA ALA A 107 -16.98 7.39 -26.99
C ALA A 107 -16.43 8.83 -26.96
N ALA A 108 -15.52 9.16 -26.03
CA ALA A 108 -14.85 10.46 -25.98
C ALA A 108 -13.91 10.70 -27.17
N LEU A 109 -13.10 9.70 -27.55
CA LEU A 109 -12.26 9.73 -28.74
C LEU A 109 -13.07 10.05 -30.00
N MET A 110 -14.17 9.33 -30.22
CA MET A 110 -15.07 9.57 -31.37
C MET A 110 -15.60 11.01 -31.40
N ARG A 111 -16.02 11.54 -30.23
CA ARG A 111 -16.50 12.93 -30.13
C ARG A 111 -15.39 13.93 -30.46
N ILE A 112 -14.18 13.71 -29.96
CA ILE A 112 -13.03 14.59 -30.21
C ILE A 112 -12.67 14.56 -31.70
N ASN A 113 -12.56 13.38 -32.32
CA ASN A 113 -12.27 13.27 -33.74
C ASN A 113 -13.30 13.98 -34.62
N ASN A 114 -14.58 13.84 -34.30
CA ASN A 114 -15.64 14.57 -35.00
C ASN A 114 -15.45 16.09 -34.86
N LEU A 115 -15.12 16.59 -33.65
CA LEU A 115 -14.85 18.01 -33.43
C LEU A 115 -13.60 18.49 -34.18
N LEU A 116 -12.50 17.74 -34.15
CA LEU A 116 -11.27 18.07 -34.88
C LEU A 116 -11.52 18.12 -36.39
N ASN A 117 -12.38 17.24 -36.92
CA ASN A 117 -12.78 17.26 -38.32
C ASN A 117 -13.58 18.51 -38.66
N VAL A 118 -14.66 18.77 -37.93
CA VAL A 118 -15.51 19.95 -38.16
C VAL A 118 -14.71 21.25 -38.02
N LEU A 119 -13.93 21.40 -36.94
CA LEU A 119 -13.14 22.62 -36.70
C LEU A 119 -12.00 22.81 -37.70
N GLY A 120 -11.49 21.72 -38.29
CA GLY A 120 -10.46 21.79 -39.32
C GLY A 120 -10.96 22.27 -40.69
N GLU A 121 -12.26 22.14 -40.95
CA GLU A 121 -12.88 22.59 -42.21
C GLU A 121 -13.37 24.04 -42.16
N LEU A 122 -13.57 24.59 -40.95
CA LEU A 122 -14.05 25.96 -40.76
C LEU A 122 -12.94 27.00 -41.03
N PRO A 123 -13.27 28.10 -41.74
CA PRO A 123 -12.40 29.28 -41.80
C PRO A 123 -12.13 29.84 -40.40
N LYS A 124 -10.97 30.50 -40.21
CA LYS A 124 -10.57 31.05 -38.92
C LYS A 124 -11.58 32.06 -38.37
N GLU A 125 -12.27 32.78 -39.25
CA GLU A 125 -13.27 33.79 -38.93
C GLU A 125 -14.59 33.20 -38.39
N GLU A 126 -14.85 31.91 -38.67
CA GLU A 126 -16.05 31.18 -38.23
C GLU A 126 -15.82 30.36 -36.95
N LEU A 127 -14.57 30.33 -36.46
CA LEU A 127 -14.22 29.65 -35.21
C LEU A 127 -14.71 30.46 -34.01
N GLU A 128 -15.87 30.06 -33.47
CA GLU A 128 -16.38 30.63 -32.23
C GLU A 128 -15.66 30.06 -31.00
N ASP A 129 -15.38 30.92 -30.02
CA ASP A 129 -14.77 30.54 -28.73
C ASP A 129 -15.58 29.43 -28.01
N GLY A 130 -16.90 29.37 -28.24
CA GLY A 130 -17.77 28.31 -27.74
C GLY A 130 -17.39 26.91 -28.23
N MET A 131 -16.98 26.77 -29.49
CA MET A 131 -16.60 25.47 -30.06
C MET A 131 -15.23 25.01 -29.55
N LEU A 132 -14.27 25.94 -29.42
CA LEU A 132 -12.96 25.68 -28.83
C LEU A 132 -13.08 25.23 -27.37
N ARG A 133 -13.93 25.90 -26.59
CA ARG A 133 -14.26 25.45 -25.23
C ARG A 133 -14.93 24.08 -25.22
N GLY A 134 -15.75 23.77 -26.23
CA GLY A 134 -16.36 22.44 -26.40
C GLY A 134 -15.32 21.34 -26.59
N LEU A 135 -14.36 21.55 -27.52
CA LEU A 135 -13.24 20.63 -27.74
C LEU A 135 -12.38 20.48 -26.47
N ARG A 136 -12.04 21.61 -25.81
CA ARG A 136 -11.29 21.60 -24.55
C ARG A 136 -11.98 20.75 -23.48
N ARG A 137 -13.29 20.90 -23.29
CA ARG A 137 -14.06 20.09 -22.35
C ARG A 137 -14.06 18.61 -22.68
N GLN A 138 -14.08 18.25 -23.97
CA GLN A 138 -13.98 16.83 -24.36
C GLN A 138 -12.59 16.27 -24.09
N LEU A 139 -11.54 17.04 -24.33
CA LEU A 139 -10.19 16.66 -23.95
C LEU A 139 -10.02 16.58 -22.44
N ASP A 140 -10.56 17.51 -21.66
CA ASP A 140 -10.54 17.46 -20.19
C ASP A 140 -11.29 16.21 -19.66
N LEU A 141 -12.38 15.81 -20.33
CA LEU A 141 -13.10 14.58 -20.01
C LEU A 141 -12.27 13.33 -20.33
N LEU A 142 -11.67 13.29 -21.52
CA LEU A 142 -10.80 12.19 -21.94
C LEU A 142 -9.58 12.07 -21.03
N GLY A 143 -8.96 13.20 -20.66
CA GLY A 143 -7.79 13.28 -19.78
C GLY A 143 -8.01 12.71 -18.38
N GLN A 144 -9.25 12.41 -17.99
CA GLN A 144 -9.53 11.62 -16.80
C GLN A 144 -9.05 10.16 -16.90
N PHE A 145 -8.60 9.68 -18.07
CA PHE A 145 -7.94 8.39 -18.20
C PHE A 145 -6.74 8.24 -17.24
N ASP A 146 -6.12 9.35 -16.83
CA ASP A 146 -5.05 9.35 -15.83
C ASP A 146 -5.50 8.73 -14.49
N VAL A 147 -6.75 9.01 -14.07
CA VAL A 147 -7.37 8.42 -12.87
C VAL A 147 -7.61 6.92 -13.04
N HIS A 148 -8.00 6.50 -14.23
CA HIS A 148 -8.19 5.08 -14.58
C HIS A 148 -6.85 4.31 -14.53
N TYR A 149 -5.80 4.88 -15.12
CA TYR A 149 -4.45 4.33 -15.06
C TYR A 149 -3.89 4.31 -13.64
N GLU A 150 -4.10 5.37 -12.85
CA GLU A 150 -3.68 5.37 -11.45
C GLU A 150 -4.34 4.23 -10.66
N ARG A 151 -5.65 4.02 -10.84
CA ARG A 151 -6.36 2.90 -10.19
C ARG A 151 -5.82 1.54 -10.65
N LYS A 152 -5.54 1.36 -11.94
CA LYS A 152 -4.88 0.18 -12.51
C LYS A 152 -3.50 -0.07 -11.87
N GLU A 153 -2.66 0.96 -11.83
CA GLU A 153 -1.27 0.91 -11.34
C GLU A 153 -1.16 0.68 -9.83
N LYS A 154 -2.15 1.17 -9.08
CA LYS A 154 -2.12 1.19 -7.61
C LYS A 154 -2.97 0.11 -6.95
N LEU A 155 -3.96 -0.46 -7.65
CA LEU A 155 -4.84 -1.50 -7.09
C LEU A 155 -4.75 -2.84 -7.84
N PHE A 156 -4.67 -2.83 -9.16
CA PHE A 156 -4.68 -4.08 -9.95
C PHE A 156 -3.28 -4.67 -10.04
N PHE A 157 -2.28 -3.85 -10.41
CA PHE A 157 -0.89 -4.30 -10.54
C PHE A 157 -0.31 -4.92 -9.26
N PRO A 158 -0.51 -4.36 -8.04
CA PRO A 158 -0.01 -5.01 -6.82
C PRO A 158 -0.56 -6.42 -6.61
N LYS A 159 -1.84 -6.65 -6.89
CA LYS A 159 -2.45 -7.98 -6.79
C LYS A 159 -1.87 -8.93 -7.83
N MET A 160 -1.72 -8.46 -9.06
CA MET A 160 -1.08 -9.21 -10.14
C MET A 160 0.36 -9.64 -9.75
N GLU A 161 1.15 -8.72 -9.21
CA GLU A 161 2.53 -8.93 -8.76
C GLU A 161 2.60 -9.90 -7.58
N TYR A 162 1.66 -9.79 -6.63
CA TYR A 162 1.54 -10.72 -5.51
C TYR A 162 1.36 -12.17 -5.96
N TYR A 163 0.58 -12.39 -7.02
CA TYR A 163 0.39 -13.70 -7.64
C TYR A 163 1.54 -14.10 -8.61
N GLY A 164 2.63 -13.34 -8.66
CA GLY A 164 3.84 -13.66 -9.41
C GLY A 164 3.89 -13.15 -10.85
N HIS A 165 3.01 -12.21 -11.21
CA HIS A 165 2.99 -11.58 -12.54
C HIS A 165 3.56 -10.16 -12.50
N ASP A 166 4.87 -10.05 -12.44
CA ASP A 166 5.61 -8.79 -12.32
C ASP A 166 5.91 -8.09 -13.67
N ALA A 167 6.16 -8.87 -14.72
CA ALA A 167 6.55 -8.34 -16.03
C ALA A 167 5.43 -7.55 -16.76
N PRO A 168 4.17 -8.04 -16.84
CA PRO A 168 3.12 -7.30 -17.53
C PRO A 168 2.82 -5.92 -16.92
N PRO A 169 2.63 -5.76 -15.59
CA PRO A 169 2.47 -4.46 -14.94
C PRO A 169 3.56 -3.45 -15.31
N LYS A 170 4.82 -3.86 -15.28
CA LYS A 170 5.96 -2.98 -15.55
C LYS A 170 5.96 -2.46 -16.99
N VAL A 171 5.64 -3.32 -17.96
CA VAL A 171 5.57 -2.93 -19.38
C VAL A 171 4.35 -2.04 -19.64
N MET A 172 3.20 -2.38 -19.05
CA MET A 172 1.98 -1.58 -19.19
C MET A 172 2.17 -0.18 -18.59
N TRP A 173 2.75 -0.07 -17.39
CA TRP A 173 2.99 1.23 -16.75
C TRP A 173 3.94 2.11 -17.57
N ALA A 174 5.03 1.55 -18.10
CA ALA A 174 5.93 2.31 -18.98
C ALA A 174 5.20 2.87 -20.21
N LYS A 175 4.20 2.12 -20.72
CA LYS A 175 3.36 2.56 -21.84
C LYS A 175 2.30 3.57 -21.40
N ASP A 176 1.75 3.44 -20.20
CA ASP A 176 0.84 4.42 -19.59
C ASP A 176 1.52 5.79 -19.49
N ASP A 177 2.79 5.83 -19.07
CA ASP A 177 3.60 7.06 -19.01
C ASP A 177 3.82 7.68 -20.40
N GLU A 178 4.10 6.86 -21.42
CA GLU A 178 4.22 7.34 -22.81
C GLU A 178 2.91 7.96 -23.31
N ILE A 179 1.78 7.31 -23.03
CA ILE A 179 0.44 7.78 -23.40
C ILE A 179 0.11 9.10 -22.69
N ARG A 180 0.48 9.26 -21.41
CA ARG A 180 0.35 10.53 -20.68
C ARG A 180 1.13 11.66 -21.36
N ASP A 181 2.38 11.39 -21.76
CA ASP A 181 3.22 12.38 -22.43
C ASP A 181 2.66 12.75 -23.81
N GLN A 182 2.19 11.78 -24.59
CA GLN A 182 1.53 12.01 -25.87
C GLN A 182 0.25 12.83 -25.72
N PHE A 183 -0.60 12.50 -24.74
CA PHE A 183 -1.81 13.27 -24.45
C PHE A 183 -1.48 14.73 -24.10
N LYS A 184 -0.48 14.94 -23.24
CA LYS A 184 -0.02 16.28 -22.85
C LYS A 184 0.50 17.07 -24.06
N ALA A 185 1.23 16.43 -24.96
CA ALA A 185 1.68 17.02 -26.21
C ALA A 185 0.50 17.42 -27.12
N ALA A 186 -0.46 16.52 -27.31
CA ALA A 186 -1.68 16.77 -28.09
C ALA A 186 -2.53 17.89 -27.50
N TYR A 187 -2.72 17.89 -26.16
CA TYR A 187 -3.45 18.93 -25.44
C TYR A 187 -2.79 20.31 -25.62
N LYS A 188 -1.45 20.36 -25.51
CA LYS A 188 -0.69 21.60 -25.73
C LYS A 188 -0.82 22.12 -27.16
N LYS A 189 -0.81 21.24 -28.16
CA LYS A 189 -1.06 21.61 -29.57
C LYS A 189 -2.48 22.15 -29.74
N MET A 190 -3.47 21.54 -29.11
CA MET A 190 -4.84 22.06 -29.10
C MET A 190 -4.92 23.46 -28.48
N GLU A 191 -4.25 23.74 -27.36
CA GLU A 191 -4.22 25.09 -26.76
C GLU A 191 -3.57 26.15 -27.67
N GLN A 192 -2.74 25.74 -28.62
CA GLN A 192 -2.12 26.62 -29.60
C GLN A 192 -3.03 26.88 -30.82
N PHE A 193 -4.06 26.07 -31.04
CA PHE A 193 -5.05 26.32 -32.09
C PHE A 193 -5.92 27.54 -31.74
N PRO A 194 -6.24 28.46 -32.68
CA PRO A 194 -6.01 28.41 -34.14
C PRO A 194 -4.75 29.16 -34.62
N ASN A 195 -3.69 29.24 -33.79
CA ASN A 195 -2.41 29.83 -34.21
C ASN A 195 -1.51 28.83 -34.94
N ILE A 196 -1.74 27.54 -34.75
CA ILE A 196 -1.13 26.45 -35.53
C ILE A 196 -2.16 25.80 -36.47
N PRO A 197 -1.72 25.14 -37.56
CA PRO A 197 -2.62 24.40 -38.43
C PRO A 197 -3.33 23.25 -37.71
N MET A 198 -4.60 23.01 -38.02
CA MET A 198 -5.35 21.87 -37.48
C MET A 198 -4.70 20.52 -37.84
N SER A 199 -3.97 20.42 -38.95
CA SER A 199 -3.24 19.20 -39.31
C SER A 199 -2.22 18.79 -38.23
N GLU A 200 -1.52 19.75 -37.62
CA GLU A 200 -0.58 19.45 -36.52
C GLU A 200 -1.30 18.98 -35.25
N VAL A 201 -2.50 19.51 -34.98
CA VAL A 201 -3.32 19.08 -33.84
C VAL A 201 -3.83 17.66 -34.07
N LYS A 202 -4.33 17.37 -35.28
CA LYS A 202 -4.81 16.04 -35.67
C LYS A 202 -3.70 15.00 -35.65
N GLU A 203 -2.50 15.33 -36.14
CA GLU A 203 -1.35 14.42 -36.13
C GLU A 203 -0.95 14.05 -34.70
N ALA A 204 -0.76 15.05 -33.82
CA ALA A 204 -0.43 14.80 -32.43
C ALA A 204 -1.54 14.03 -31.68
N PHE A 205 -2.82 14.31 -31.96
CA PHE A 205 -3.93 13.57 -31.36
C PHE A 205 -4.03 12.14 -31.89
N ALA A 206 -3.75 11.89 -33.18
CA ALA A 206 -3.77 10.56 -33.77
C ALA A 206 -2.66 9.65 -33.22
N GLU A 207 -1.47 10.20 -32.94
CA GLU A 207 -0.38 9.47 -32.27
C GLU A 207 -0.83 8.99 -30.88
N PHE A 208 -1.40 9.89 -30.08
CA PHE A 208 -1.98 9.54 -28.78
C PHE A 208 -3.13 8.53 -28.91
N GLU A 209 -4.07 8.76 -29.82
CA GLU A 209 -5.27 7.94 -29.99
C GLU A 209 -4.91 6.49 -30.35
N PHE A 210 -3.90 6.30 -31.20
CA PHE A 210 -3.43 4.98 -31.58
C PHE A 210 -2.96 4.19 -30.35
N GLU A 211 -2.05 4.78 -29.57
CA GLU A 211 -1.49 4.10 -28.38
C GLU A 211 -2.51 3.94 -27.26
N PHE A 212 -3.44 4.89 -27.13
CA PHE A 212 -4.51 4.82 -26.14
C PHE A 212 -5.51 3.70 -26.45
N ASN A 213 -5.91 3.53 -27.72
CA ASN A 213 -6.75 2.39 -28.12
C ASN A 213 -6.02 1.05 -27.94
N GLU A 214 -4.71 1.00 -28.22
CA GLU A 214 -3.89 -0.18 -27.96
C GLU A 214 -3.85 -0.54 -26.48
N MET A 215 -3.79 0.44 -25.58
CA MET A 215 -3.84 0.17 -24.14
C MET A 215 -5.22 -0.33 -23.71
N ILE A 216 -6.31 0.31 -24.16
CA ILE A 216 -7.67 -0.14 -23.89
C ILE A 216 -7.86 -1.61 -24.33
N PHE A 217 -7.32 -1.98 -25.50
CA PHE A 217 -7.35 -3.37 -25.95
C PHE A 217 -6.59 -4.31 -25.01
N LYS A 218 -5.34 -3.97 -24.65
CA LYS A 218 -4.52 -4.78 -23.74
C LYS A 218 -5.18 -4.94 -22.37
N GLU A 219 -5.84 -3.89 -21.89
CA GLU A 219 -6.57 -3.93 -20.63
C GLU A 219 -7.73 -4.93 -20.68
N GLU A 220 -8.57 -4.87 -21.72
CA GLU A 220 -9.75 -5.72 -21.83
C GLU A 220 -9.41 -7.17 -22.21
N ALA A 221 -8.49 -7.37 -23.15
CA ALA A 221 -8.15 -8.68 -23.70
C ALA A 221 -7.12 -9.43 -22.84
N ILE A 222 -6.21 -8.73 -22.16
CA ILE A 222 -5.09 -9.35 -21.44
C ILE A 222 -5.23 -9.13 -19.94
N LEU A 223 -5.20 -7.88 -19.47
CA LEU A 223 -5.11 -7.56 -18.05
C LEU A 223 -6.30 -8.10 -17.25
N ILE A 224 -7.53 -7.78 -17.67
CA ILE A 224 -8.74 -8.20 -16.96
C ILE A 224 -8.80 -9.73 -16.88
N ASN A 225 -8.43 -10.43 -17.93
CA ASN A 225 -8.47 -11.90 -17.96
C ASN A 225 -7.45 -12.52 -16.99
N ILE A 226 -6.22 -12.01 -16.95
CA ILE A 226 -5.23 -12.47 -15.98
C ILE A 226 -5.69 -12.19 -14.55
N LEU A 227 -6.28 -11.01 -14.29
CA LEU A 227 -6.78 -10.68 -12.96
C LEU A 227 -7.95 -11.57 -12.54
N LEU A 228 -8.90 -11.84 -13.44
CA LEU A 228 -10.03 -12.73 -13.18
C LEU A 228 -9.59 -14.18 -12.89
N GLU A 229 -8.47 -14.61 -13.47
CA GLU A 229 -7.87 -15.93 -13.21
C GLU A 229 -7.11 -15.96 -11.87
N ALA A 230 -6.41 -14.88 -11.53
CA ALA A 230 -5.51 -14.85 -10.38
C ALA A 230 -6.19 -14.43 -9.06
N LEU A 231 -7.15 -13.51 -9.09
CA LEU A 231 -7.68 -12.86 -7.88
C LEU A 231 -8.84 -13.60 -7.25
N THR A 232 -8.85 -13.59 -5.91
CA THR A 232 -9.96 -14.08 -5.09
C THR A 232 -11.10 -13.06 -4.97
N VAL A 233 -12.25 -13.48 -4.45
CA VAL A 233 -13.38 -12.58 -4.16
C VAL A 233 -12.99 -11.51 -3.14
N GLU A 234 -12.19 -11.86 -2.13
CA GLU A 234 -11.66 -10.95 -1.13
C GLU A 234 -10.71 -9.92 -1.75
N ASP A 235 -9.89 -10.32 -2.72
CA ASP A 235 -9.01 -9.39 -3.45
C ASP A 235 -9.83 -8.35 -4.22
N TRP A 236 -10.88 -8.79 -4.94
CA TRP A 236 -11.77 -7.88 -5.64
C TRP A 236 -12.51 -6.95 -4.67
N TYR A 237 -12.89 -7.45 -3.50
CA TYR A 237 -13.61 -6.63 -2.51
C TYR A 237 -12.68 -5.56 -1.92
N GLN A 238 -11.43 -5.93 -1.64
CA GLN A 238 -10.42 -4.97 -1.23
C GLN A 238 -10.18 -3.90 -2.31
N ILE A 239 -10.05 -4.30 -3.58
CA ILE A 239 -9.94 -3.37 -4.70
C ILE A 239 -11.15 -2.43 -4.76
N ALA A 240 -12.37 -2.94 -4.58
CA ALA A 240 -13.58 -2.13 -4.60
C ALA A 240 -13.58 -1.09 -3.46
N GLN A 241 -13.20 -1.49 -2.24
CA GLN A 241 -13.10 -0.60 -1.08
C GLN A 241 -12.03 0.47 -1.23
N GLU A 242 -10.91 0.15 -1.89
CA GLU A 242 -9.78 1.08 -2.07
C GLU A 242 -9.92 1.96 -3.32
N SER A 243 -10.85 1.65 -4.24
CA SER A 243 -11.03 2.37 -5.52
C SER A 243 -11.36 3.85 -5.34
N ASP A 244 -12.14 4.22 -4.32
CA ASP A 244 -12.49 5.61 -4.04
C ASP A 244 -11.29 6.48 -3.66
N ALA A 245 -10.21 5.87 -3.14
CA ALA A 245 -8.99 6.58 -2.78
C ALA A 245 -8.33 7.22 -4.01
N TYR A 246 -8.39 6.54 -5.16
CA TYR A 246 -7.83 7.01 -6.43
C TYR A 246 -8.90 7.67 -7.31
N GLY A 247 -10.17 7.25 -7.19
CA GLY A 247 -11.32 7.81 -7.89
C GLY A 247 -11.69 7.07 -9.16
N PHE A 248 -12.59 7.70 -9.94
CA PHE A 248 -13.16 7.13 -11.16
C PHE A 248 -13.14 8.13 -12.31
N ALA A 249 -12.91 7.63 -13.52
CA ALA A 249 -12.74 8.40 -14.73
C ALA A 249 -14.05 8.41 -15.53
N ILE A 250 -14.61 9.59 -15.82
CA ILE A 250 -15.84 9.78 -16.60
C ILE A 250 -17.12 9.20 -15.95
N ILE A 251 -17.12 7.90 -15.65
CA ILE A 251 -18.20 7.13 -15.05
C ILE A 251 -17.89 6.94 -13.58
N ARG A 252 -18.92 6.97 -12.73
CA ARG A 252 -18.84 6.52 -11.33
C ARG A 252 -19.74 5.32 -11.15
N PRO A 253 -19.36 4.33 -10.34
CA PRO A 253 -20.25 3.23 -10.02
C PRO A 253 -21.55 3.76 -9.42
N SER A 254 -22.67 3.18 -9.83
CA SER A 254 -23.99 3.56 -9.32
C SER A 254 -24.29 2.92 -7.96
N GLU A 255 -23.59 1.83 -7.64
CA GLU A 255 -23.76 1.01 -6.44
C GLU A 255 -22.38 0.57 -5.95
N GLU A 256 -22.23 0.43 -4.63
CA GLU A 256 -21.06 -0.23 -4.03
C GLU A 256 -21.19 -1.74 -4.24
N TRP A 257 -20.13 -2.37 -4.74
CA TRP A 257 -20.14 -3.83 -4.89
C TRP A 257 -19.76 -4.52 -3.59
N VAL A 258 -20.63 -5.43 -3.18
CA VAL A 258 -20.43 -6.33 -2.05
C VAL A 258 -20.61 -7.76 -2.57
N PRO A 259 -19.64 -8.66 -2.33
CA PRO A 259 -19.74 -10.06 -2.72
C PRO A 259 -21.02 -10.74 -2.24
N ASP A 260 -21.59 -11.62 -3.06
CA ASP A 260 -22.78 -12.39 -2.68
C ASP A 260 -22.58 -13.24 -1.41
N SER A 261 -21.36 -13.76 -1.20
CA SER A 261 -20.99 -14.49 0.02
C SER A 261 -21.17 -13.65 1.30
N LEU A 262 -21.07 -12.33 1.21
CA LEU A 262 -21.33 -11.39 2.30
C LEU A 262 -22.81 -10.92 2.33
N ASN A 263 -23.50 -10.89 1.20
CA ASN A 263 -24.92 -10.54 1.10
C ASN A 263 -25.86 -11.66 1.61
N GLU A 264 -25.54 -12.94 1.39
CA GLU A 264 -26.35 -14.06 1.91
C GLU A 264 -26.36 -14.10 3.45
N ALA A 265 -25.28 -13.61 4.08
CA ALA A 265 -25.22 -13.43 5.53
C ALA A 265 -26.11 -12.27 6.03
N GLU A 266 -26.68 -11.43 5.16
CA GLU A 266 -27.58 -10.33 5.53
C GLU A 266 -29.07 -10.69 5.50
N ASP A 267 -29.52 -11.60 4.64
CA ASP A 267 -30.94 -11.99 4.62
C ASP A 267 -31.33 -12.87 5.82
N ASP A 268 -30.37 -13.60 6.41
CA ASP A 268 -30.53 -14.22 7.75
C ASP A 268 -30.52 -13.19 8.91
N LYS A 269 -30.03 -11.96 8.68
CA LYS A 269 -30.01 -10.88 9.70
C LYS A 269 -31.32 -10.07 9.77
N LYS A 270 -32.24 -10.19 8.81
CA LYS A 270 -33.54 -9.48 8.87
C LYS A 270 -34.50 -9.96 9.98
N VAL A 271 -34.23 -11.10 10.61
CA VAL A 271 -34.95 -11.56 11.81
C VAL A 271 -34.34 -10.99 13.11
N ILE A 272 -33.19 -10.32 13.05
CA ILE A 272 -32.44 -9.79 14.19
C ILE A 272 -32.38 -8.25 14.13
N LYS A 273 -33.53 -7.57 14.08
CA LYS A 273 -33.59 -6.09 14.14
C LYS A 273 -34.16 -5.51 15.44
N ASP A 274 -34.51 -6.36 16.40
CA ASP A 274 -34.87 -5.98 17.77
C ASP A 274 -33.93 -6.69 18.77
N LEU A 275 -32.66 -6.24 18.83
CA LEU A 275 -31.73 -6.42 19.96
C LEU A 275 -30.41 -5.71 19.63
N SER A 276 -30.30 -4.43 20.01
CA SER A 276 -29.00 -3.79 20.18
C SER A 276 -28.33 -4.34 21.44
N THR A 277 -27.03 -4.60 21.37
CA THR A 277 -26.11 -5.16 22.37
C THR A 277 -25.95 -6.69 22.39
N SER A 278 -24.68 -7.10 22.28
CA SER A 278 -24.10 -8.41 22.63
C SER A 278 -24.47 -9.67 21.81
N ASN A 279 -23.40 -10.35 21.39
CA ASN A 279 -23.27 -11.75 20.94
C ASN A 279 -23.65 -12.11 19.49
N MET A 280 -22.61 -12.40 18.69
CA MET A 280 -22.66 -13.24 17.49
C MET A 280 -22.82 -14.72 17.90
N PRO A 281 -23.77 -15.48 17.33
CA PRO A 281 -23.82 -16.93 17.43
C PRO A 281 -23.07 -17.61 16.25
N LEU A 282 -22.33 -18.66 16.57
CA LEU A 282 -21.76 -19.64 15.63
C LEU A 282 -22.83 -20.61 15.11
N PRO A 283 -22.61 -21.32 13.97
CA PRO A 283 -23.54 -22.30 13.43
C PRO A 283 -23.67 -23.53 14.33
N ILE A 284 -24.91 -24.00 14.53
CA ILE A 284 -25.20 -25.26 15.21
C ILE A 284 -24.90 -26.42 14.25
N GLN A 285 -23.81 -27.15 14.51
CA GLN A 285 -23.77 -28.58 14.28
C GLN A 285 -23.58 -29.29 15.63
N GLN A 286 -24.65 -29.99 16.02
CA GLN A 286 -24.78 -31.02 17.04
C GLN A 286 -24.14 -30.77 18.42
N VAL A 287 -25.04 -30.55 19.38
CA VAL A 287 -24.83 -30.69 20.82
C VAL A 287 -24.07 -31.99 21.13
N VAL A 288 -22.81 -31.84 21.56
CA VAL A 288 -22.22 -32.68 22.60
C VAL A 288 -21.71 -31.76 23.70
N SER A 289 -22.24 -32.03 24.89
CA SER A 289 -22.05 -31.42 26.20
C SER A 289 -20.66 -30.90 26.57
N GLN A 290 -20.68 -29.75 27.27
CA GLN A 290 -19.91 -29.36 28.47
C GLN A 290 -18.38 -29.57 28.49
N SER A 291 -17.71 -28.46 28.84
CA SER A 291 -16.43 -28.38 29.56
C SER A 291 -15.64 -29.68 29.71
N ASP A 292 -14.49 -29.72 29.07
CA ASP A 292 -13.21 -29.97 29.75
C ASP A 292 -12.10 -29.71 28.73
N ALA A 293 -10.95 -29.21 29.17
CA ALA A 293 -9.74 -29.29 28.38
C ALA A 293 -9.60 -30.75 27.95
N THR A 294 -9.72 -31.04 26.66
CA THR A 294 -9.69 -32.42 26.18
C THR A 294 -8.27 -32.92 26.36
N LEU A 295 -8.02 -33.55 27.50
CA LEU A 295 -6.84 -34.37 27.73
C LEU A 295 -6.80 -35.43 26.63
N GLU A 296 -5.91 -35.25 25.66
CA GLU A 296 -5.67 -36.28 24.66
C GLU A 296 -4.64 -37.25 25.23
N SER A 297 -5.13 -38.37 25.78
CA SER A 297 -4.28 -39.46 26.27
C SER A 297 -4.24 -40.62 25.28
N ARG A 298 -3.03 -41.02 24.83
CA ARG A 298 -2.82 -42.25 24.06
C ARG A 298 -1.94 -43.23 24.81
N LYS A 299 -2.38 -44.49 24.85
CA LYS A 299 -1.67 -45.60 25.49
C LYS A 299 -1.00 -46.47 24.44
N ILE A 300 0.32 -46.58 24.50
CA ILE A 300 1.16 -47.32 23.57
C ILE A 300 1.68 -48.56 24.29
N ALA A 301 1.44 -49.75 23.72
CA ALA A 301 1.93 -51.01 24.26
C ALA A 301 3.38 -51.24 23.83
N VAL A 302 4.24 -51.65 24.78
CA VAL A 302 5.63 -52.03 24.54
C VAL A 302 5.93 -53.34 25.26
N ASP A 303 6.95 -54.09 24.84
CA ASP A 303 7.28 -55.39 25.46
C ASP A 303 7.63 -55.21 26.94
N GLY A 304 6.71 -55.65 27.83
CA GLY A 304 6.83 -55.54 29.28
C GLY A 304 5.96 -54.47 29.96
N GLY A 305 5.21 -53.64 29.22
CA GLY A 305 4.34 -52.61 29.82
C GLY A 305 3.58 -51.71 28.84
N TYR A 306 3.08 -50.58 29.34
CA TYR A 306 2.40 -49.57 28.53
C TYR A 306 2.89 -48.16 28.88
N ILE A 307 3.04 -47.31 27.87
CA ILE A 307 3.36 -45.89 28.01
C ILE A 307 2.09 -45.08 27.74
N THR A 308 1.72 -44.16 28.62
CA THR A 308 0.58 -43.25 28.38
C THR A 308 1.11 -41.84 28.17
N VAL A 309 0.83 -41.25 27.01
CA VAL A 309 1.17 -39.86 26.69
C VAL A 309 -0.11 -39.06 26.80
N THR A 310 -0.09 -37.99 27.58
CA THR A 310 -1.23 -37.10 27.80
C THR A 310 -0.85 -35.69 27.37
N PHE A 311 -1.63 -35.12 26.46
CA PHE A 311 -1.53 -33.71 26.07
C PHE A 311 -2.68 -32.92 26.68
N GLU A 312 -2.35 -31.83 27.36
CA GLU A 312 -3.31 -30.90 27.95
C GLU A 312 -2.99 -29.50 27.40
N PRO A 313 -3.88 -28.90 26.58
CA PRO A 313 -3.68 -27.54 26.12
C PRO A 313 -3.89 -26.54 27.28
N ASP A 314 -3.00 -25.56 27.42
CA ASP A 314 -3.15 -24.48 28.41
C ASP A 314 -4.49 -23.75 28.17
N SER A 315 -5.42 -23.89 29.12
CA SER A 315 -6.72 -23.22 29.06
C SER A 315 -6.66 -21.84 29.74
N ALA A 316 -7.19 -20.83 29.04
CA ALA A 316 -7.49 -19.46 29.48
C ALA A 316 -6.39 -18.37 29.38
N SER A 317 -5.98 -18.05 28.16
CA SER A 317 -5.80 -16.69 27.60
C SER A 317 -5.43 -16.86 26.13
N THR A 318 -6.43 -16.90 25.25
CA THR A 318 -6.23 -17.15 23.81
C THR A 318 -5.52 -16.01 23.07
N ARG A 319 -5.04 -14.97 23.77
CA ARG A 319 -4.20 -13.92 23.19
C ARG A 319 -2.74 -14.02 23.62
N LEU A 320 -1.84 -13.86 22.65
CA LEU A 320 -0.39 -13.87 22.77
C LEU A 320 0.12 -12.52 23.28
N ASP A 321 0.98 -12.54 24.30
CA ASP A 321 1.72 -11.37 24.76
C ASP A 321 2.75 -10.95 23.69
N PRO A 322 2.65 -9.73 23.12
CA PRO A 322 3.54 -9.27 22.05
C PRO A 322 5.01 -9.17 22.49
N ASN A 323 5.29 -9.17 23.80
CA ASN A 323 6.66 -9.21 24.32
C ASN A 323 7.33 -10.57 24.16
N ARG A 324 6.55 -11.65 24.00
CA ARG A 324 7.05 -13.03 23.81
C ARG A 324 7.42 -13.35 22.37
N LEU A 325 6.97 -12.53 21.42
CA LEU A 325 7.39 -12.63 20.03
C LEU A 325 8.89 -12.37 19.90
N ASP A 326 9.50 -13.04 18.92
CA ASP A 326 10.87 -12.73 18.51
C ASP A 326 10.93 -11.27 18.04
N ARG A 327 12.08 -10.61 18.27
CA ARG A 327 12.24 -9.19 17.92
C ARG A 327 12.12 -8.92 16.41
N PHE A 328 12.30 -9.95 15.59
CA PHE A 328 12.19 -9.91 14.13
C PHE A 328 10.80 -10.34 13.63
N THR A 329 9.93 -10.86 14.50
CA THR A 329 8.54 -11.17 14.14
C THR A 329 7.83 -9.87 13.75
N GLU A 330 7.23 -9.89 12.56
CA GLU A 330 6.40 -8.80 12.08
C GLU A 330 5.11 -8.71 12.90
N ILE A 331 4.73 -7.48 13.24
CA ILE A 331 3.52 -7.17 13.98
C ILE A 331 2.70 -6.22 13.11
N LYS A 332 1.42 -6.53 12.92
CA LYS A 332 0.50 -5.62 12.25
C LYS A 332 0.26 -4.37 13.10
N ILE A 333 0.52 -3.20 12.52
CA ILE A 333 0.25 -1.90 13.13
C ILE A 333 -0.52 -1.07 12.12
N GLY A 334 -1.81 -0.81 12.42
CA GLY A 334 -2.70 -0.21 11.44
C GLY A 334 -2.83 -1.11 10.22
N ASP A 335 -2.45 -0.60 9.06
CA ASP A 335 -2.54 -1.29 7.78
C ASP A 335 -1.21 -1.92 7.33
N GLY A 336 -0.10 -1.61 8.00
CA GLY A 336 1.23 -2.13 7.69
C GLY A 336 1.78 -3.12 8.72
N PHE A 337 3.00 -3.58 8.47
CA PHE A 337 3.71 -4.55 9.31
C PHE A 337 5.08 -4.01 9.69
N LEU A 338 5.42 -4.10 10.97
CA LEU A 338 6.76 -3.77 11.47
C LEU A 338 7.13 -4.76 12.57
N ASN A 339 8.40 -5.14 12.61
CA ASN A 339 8.96 -5.83 13.77
C ASN A 339 9.38 -4.83 14.87
N ARG A 340 9.73 -5.35 16.05
CA ARG A 340 10.05 -4.51 17.22
C ARG A 340 11.23 -3.56 16.98
N ASP A 341 12.24 -3.98 16.22
CA ASP A 341 13.39 -3.13 15.91
C ASP A 341 13.01 -2.01 14.94
N GLN A 342 12.24 -2.34 13.91
CA GLN A 342 11.74 -1.38 12.93
C GLN A 342 10.83 -0.33 13.58
N ILE A 343 9.95 -0.73 14.51
CA ILE A 343 9.15 0.21 15.32
C ILE A 343 10.04 1.22 16.04
N ASN A 344 11.09 0.75 16.71
CA ASN A 344 12.02 1.64 17.41
C ASN A 344 12.76 2.57 16.44
N LEU A 345 13.12 2.09 15.25
CA LEU A 345 13.76 2.92 14.22
C LEU A 345 12.80 4.01 13.73
N VAL A 346 11.57 3.66 13.36
CA VAL A 346 10.54 4.62 12.92
C VAL A 346 10.36 5.74 13.94
N LEU A 347 10.16 5.38 15.22
CA LEU A 347 9.99 6.36 16.29
C LEU A 347 11.25 7.21 16.53
N ASP A 348 12.45 6.63 16.39
CA ASP A 348 13.72 7.30 16.62
C ASP A 348 14.14 8.24 15.47
N TYR A 349 13.68 8.00 14.24
CA TYR A 349 13.98 8.86 13.09
C TYR A 349 12.88 9.88 12.77
N THR A 350 11.71 9.73 13.38
CA THR A 350 10.63 10.72 13.31
C THR A 350 11.18 12.12 13.68
N PRO A 351 11.03 13.16 12.81
CA PRO A 351 11.61 14.50 13.01
C PRO A 351 10.91 15.35 14.08
N MET A 352 10.49 14.74 15.19
CA MET A 352 9.93 15.40 16.36
C MET A 352 10.16 14.60 17.63
N GLU A 353 10.02 15.26 18.77
CA GLU A 353 9.97 14.60 20.07
C GLU A 353 8.54 14.16 20.38
N ILE A 354 8.37 12.87 20.62
CA ILE A 354 7.12 12.24 21.03
C ILE A 354 7.22 11.93 22.51
N THR A 355 6.18 12.22 23.27
CA THR A 355 6.04 11.72 24.64
C THR A 355 4.62 11.28 24.91
N VAL A 356 4.49 10.12 25.54
CA VAL A 356 3.19 9.59 25.95
C VAL A 356 3.12 9.62 27.47
N VAL A 357 2.03 10.19 27.96
CA VAL A 357 1.76 10.40 29.37
C VAL A 357 0.47 9.65 29.71
N ASN A 358 0.46 8.93 30.82
CA ASN A 358 -0.73 8.20 31.27
C ASN A 358 -1.68 9.07 32.10
N GLU A 359 -2.78 8.50 32.59
CA GLU A 359 -3.81 9.22 33.35
C GLU A 359 -3.32 9.78 34.70
N GLN A 360 -2.21 9.24 35.25
CA GLN A 360 -1.55 9.75 36.47
C GLN A 360 -0.50 10.84 36.18
N ASP A 361 -0.49 11.43 34.98
CA ASP A 361 0.50 12.41 34.53
C ASP A 361 1.94 11.88 34.50
N ILE A 362 2.12 10.56 34.42
CA ILE A 362 3.43 9.91 34.37
C ILE A 362 3.83 9.64 32.93
N VAL A 363 5.06 9.99 32.58
CA VAL A 363 5.65 9.68 31.28
C VAL A 363 5.89 8.16 31.18
N ILE A 364 5.22 7.51 30.23
CA ILE A 364 5.34 6.05 29.99
C ILE A 364 6.15 5.71 28.75
N TYR A 365 6.37 6.69 27.86
CA TYR A 365 7.21 6.55 26.68
C TYR A 365 7.74 7.92 26.22
N SER A 366 8.95 7.93 25.67
CA SER A 366 9.50 9.08 24.94
C SER A 366 10.45 8.59 23.86
N ASN A 367 10.41 9.13 22.64
CA ASN A 367 11.32 8.70 21.56
C ASN A 367 12.72 9.34 21.65
N PHE A 368 13.19 9.70 22.85
CA PHE A 368 14.49 10.31 23.06
C PHE A 368 15.65 9.39 22.66
N ASN A 369 16.63 9.90 21.92
CA ASN A 369 17.79 9.10 21.53
C ASN A 369 19.12 9.84 21.74
N GLU A 370 19.93 9.37 22.70
CA GLU A 370 21.22 9.98 23.07
C GLU A 370 22.24 9.99 21.92
N LYS A 371 22.16 9.01 21.01
CA LYS A 371 23.10 8.86 19.89
C LYS A 371 22.82 9.82 18.71
N TRP A 372 21.62 10.40 18.65
CA TRP A 372 21.14 11.23 17.52
C TRP A 372 20.89 12.68 17.97
N SER A 373 21.78 13.19 18.83
CA SER A 373 21.63 14.38 19.66
C SER A 373 21.73 15.74 18.93
N ASN A 374 21.32 15.79 17.66
CA ASN A 374 20.87 17.04 17.04
C ASN A 374 19.35 17.27 17.20
N ARG A 375 18.65 16.37 17.91
CA ARG A 375 17.30 16.64 18.41
C ARG A 375 17.33 17.92 19.24
N THR A 376 16.40 18.79 18.92
CA THR A 376 16.51 20.22 19.18
C THR A 376 16.58 20.55 20.68
N PHE A 377 16.07 19.67 21.54
CA PHE A 377 15.98 19.87 22.97
C PHE A 377 16.70 18.78 23.75
N ASN A 378 17.78 19.15 24.44
CA ASN A 378 18.37 18.37 25.54
C ASN A 378 17.43 18.31 26.79
N ILE A 379 16.11 18.45 26.61
CA ILE A 379 15.14 18.67 27.69
C ILE A 379 14.62 17.35 28.25
N ARG A 380 14.47 16.30 27.44
CA ARG A 380 14.04 14.98 27.90
C ARG A 380 15.25 14.04 27.91
N GLN A 381 15.76 13.72 29.10
CA GLN A 381 16.86 12.74 29.27
C GLN A 381 16.30 11.35 29.61
N TYR A 382 17.14 10.30 29.66
CA TYR A 382 16.74 8.95 30.11
C TYR A 382 15.97 8.95 31.44
N ASN A 383 16.23 9.94 32.31
CA ASN A 383 15.55 10.10 33.59
C ASN A 383 14.10 10.61 33.50
N THR A 384 13.56 10.87 32.30
CA THR A 384 12.20 11.38 32.07
C THR A 384 11.15 10.29 32.26
N LEU A 385 11.48 9.05 31.91
CA LEU A 385 10.57 7.91 32.03
C LEU A 385 10.18 7.66 33.49
N GLY A 386 8.88 7.47 33.74
CA GLY A 386 8.34 7.26 35.09
C GLY A 386 8.26 8.54 35.95
N ARG A 387 8.59 9.72 35.42
CA ARG A 387 8.40 11.00 36.12
C ARG A 387 7.06 11.63 35.77
N SER A 388 6.60 12.49 36.67
CA SER A 388 5.48 13.38 36.37
C SER A 388 5.87 14.37 35.27
N VAL A 389 4.98 14.56 34.30
CA VAL A 389 5.17 15.49 33.18
C VAL A 389 5.35 16.94 33.64
N GLU A 390 4.86 17.28 34.83
CA GLU A 390 5.06 18.58 35.49
C GLU A 390 6.55 18.94 35.66
N THR A 391 7.43 17.93 35.69
CA THR A 391 8.88 18.10 35.83
C THR A 391 9.59 18.47 34.52
N LEU A 392 8.91 18.36 33.37
CA LEU A 392 9.50 18.60 32.06
C LEU A 392 9.48 20.08 31.66
N TYR A 393 8.58 20.86 32.25
CA TYR A 393 8.39 22.27 31.90
C TYR A 393 8.89 23.23 32.97
N LYS A 394 9.46 24.35 32.53
CA LYS A 394 9.75 25.51 33.37
C LYS A 394 8.53 26.44 33.43
N ARG A 395 8.45 27.29 34.46
CA ARG A 395 7.44 28.37 34.51
C ARG A 395 7.78 29.44 33.44
N PRO A 396 6.79 30.05 32.76
CA PRO A 396 5.34 29.93 32.98
C PRO A 396 4.66 28.75 32.26
N LEU A 397 5.29 28.16 31.24
CA LEU A 397 4.72 27.09 30.40
C LEU A 397 4.15 25.91 31.22
N LYS A 398 4.84 25.53 32.29
CA LYS A 398 4.36 24.53 33.25
C LYS A 398 2.93 24.77 33.73
N GLY A 399 2.58 26.01 34.08
CA GLY A 399 1.23 26.33 34.58
C GLY A 399 0.16 26.19 33.49
N GLN A 400 0.51 26.58 32.25
CA GLN A 400 -0.36 26.46 31.09
C GLN A 400 -0.65 24.99 30.76
N VAL A 401 0.40 24.15 30.68
CA VAL A 401 0.24 22.72 30.37
C VAL A 401 -0.58 22.01 31.45
N MET A 402 -0.30 22.25 32.74
CA MET A 402 -1.06 21.58 33.81
C MET A 402 -2.53 22.03 33.86
N ALA A 403 -2.83 23.29 33.54
CA ALA A 403 -4.21 23.75 33.43
C ALA A 403 -4.95 23.06 32.28
N LEU A 404 -4.27 22.85 31.16
CA LEU A 404 -4.80 22.15 30.00
C LEU A 404 -5.03 20.65 30.28
N VAL A 405 -4.07 19.97 30.90
CA VAL A 405 -4.22 18.55 31.30
C VAL A 405 -5.45 18.36 32.21
N GLU A 406 -5.71 19.31 33.11
CA GLU A 406 -6.92 19.30 33.94
C GLU A 406 -8.23 19.51 33.12
N GLN A 407 -8.18 20.23 32.01
CA GLN A 407 -9.31 20.35 31.08
C GLN A 407 -9.52 19.06 30.28
N PHE A 408 -8.44 18.39 29.85
CA PHE A 408 -8.52 17.08 29.20
C PHE A 408 -9.18 16.04 30.10
N ARG A 409 -8.79 15.96 31.38
CA ARG A 409 -9.45 15.07 32.36
C ARG A 409 -10.95 15.29 32.48
N LYS A 410 -11.41 16.53 32.31
CA LYS A 410 -12.82 16.91 32.39
C LYS A 410 -13.57 16.71 31.06
N GLY A 411 -12.87 16.36 29.98
CA GLY A 411 -13.43 16.30 28.63
C GLY A 411 -13.78 17.68 28.06
N ASN A 412 -13.18 18.76 28.59
CA ASN A 412 -13.49 20.14 28.20
C ASN A 412 -12.61 20.66 27.06
N ALA A 413 -11.55 19.93 26.70
CA ALA A 413 -10.64 20.27 25.60
C ALA A 413 -10.34 19.01 24.77
N LYS A 414 -10.18 19.18 23.45
CA LYS A 414 -10.02 18.09 22.49
C LYS A 414 -8.58 17.83 22.09
N ASP A 415 -7.86 18.88 21.72
CA ASP A 415 -6.45 18.93 21.35
C ASP A 415 -6.04 20.40 21.47
N GLU A 416 -4.76 20.67 21.70
CA GLU A 416 -4.26 22.04 21.80
C GLU A 416 -2.85 22.16 21.27
N THR A 417 -2.57 23.32 20.67
CA THR A 417 -1.24 23.69 20.18
C THR A 417 -0.70 24.88 20.98
N ILE A 418 0.51 24.75 21.48
CA ILE A 418 1.25 25.81 22.16
C ILE A 418 2.48 26.18 21.34
N ILE A 419 2.56 27.44 20.90
CA ILE A 419 3.79 28.00 20.34
C ILE A 419 4.61 28.62 21.47
N HIS A 420 5.87 28.22 21.60
CA HIS A 420 6.75 28.72 22.66
C HIS A 420 8.19 28.86 22.17
N THR A 421 8.99 29.65 22.89
CA THR A 421 10.43 29.70 22.67
C THR A 421 11.12 28.94 23.79
N MET A 422 11.83 27.86 23.44
CA MET A 422 12.56 27.03 24.38
C MET A 422 14.05 27.07 24.01
N SER A 423 14.91 27.49 24.94
CA SER A 423 16.37 27.56 24.69
C SER A 423 16.72 28.27 23.37
N ASP A 424 16.10 29.42 23.13
CA ASP A 424 16.24 30.27 21.93
C ASP A 424 15.76 29.66 20.60
N LYS A 425 15.00 28.57 20.66
CA LYS A 425 14.42 27.90 19.49
C LYS A 425 12.91 27.99 19.52
N LEU A 426 12.30 28.30 18.38
CA LEU A 426 10.84 28.35 18.26
C LEU A 426 10.28 26.93 18.17
N VAL A 427 9.34 26.59 19.05
CA VAL A 427 8.70 25.28 19.08
C VAL A 427 7.21 25.35 18.92
N LYS A 428 6.67 24.30 18.31
CA LYS A 428 5.27 23.93 18.34
C LYS A 428 5.11 22.71 19.23
N ILE A 429 4.27 22.81 20.25
CA ILE A 429 3.92 21.72 21.17
C ILE A 429 2.46 21.38 20.94
N ASP A 430 2.19 20.19 20.41
CA ASP A 430 0.82 19.69 20.21
C ASP A 430 0.49 18.65 21.28
N LEU A 431 -0.68 18.77 21.91
CA LEU A 431 -1.14 17.87 22.96
C LEU A 431 -2.47 17.23 22.55
N TYR A 432 -2.49 15.90 22.49
CA TYR A 432 -3.63 15.09 22.09
C TYR A 432 -4.10 14.17 23.23
N PRO A 433 -5.16 14.53 23.98
CA PRO A 433 -5.72 13.68 25.01
C PRO A 433 -6.27 12.38 24.43
N GLN A 434 -6.12 11.32 25.21
CA GLN A 434 -6.53 9.96 24.87
C GLN A 434 -7.66 9.54 25.80
N TYR A 435 -8.67 8.88 25.23
CA TYR A 435 -9.81 8.37 25.97
C TYR A 435 -10.04 6.90 25.59
N SER A 436 -10.38 6.07 26.58
CA SER A 436 -10.83 4.70 26.34
C SER A 436 -12.17 4.69 25.61
N GLN A 437 -12.59 3.52 25.11
CA GLN A 437 -13.91 3.34 24.48
C GLN A 437 -15.09 3.74 25.38
N SER A 438 -14.92 3.67 26.71
CA SER A 438 -15.91 4.12 27.69
C SER A 438 -15.92 5.64 27.94
N GLY A 439 -15.07 6.39 27.22
CA GLY A 439 -14.92 7.84 27.35
C GLY A 439 -14.07 8.28 28.55
N GLN A 440 -13.42 7.35 29.27
CA GLN A 440 -12.52 7.70 30.36
C GLN A 440 -11.17 8.19 29.84
N TYR A 441 -10.67 9.29 30.40
CA TYR A 441 -9.34 9.81 30.11
C TYR A 441 -8.25 8.82 30.52
N VAL A 442 -7.37 8.45 29.57
CA VAL A 442 -6.25 7.50 29.77
C VAL A 442 -4.88 8.16 29.63
N GLY A 443 -4.83 9.49 29.50
CA GLY A 443 -3.59 10.24 29.32
C GLY A 443 -3.59 11.09 28.06
N TYR A 444 -2.41 11.44 27.55
CA TYR A 444 -2.26 12.20 26.32
C TYR A 444 -0.94 11.91 25.60
N VAL A 445 -0.91 12.23 24.31
CA VAL A 445 0.30 12.23 23.49
C VAL A 445 0.75 13.68 23.30
N GLU A 446 2.04 13.92 23.44
CA GLU A 446 2.66 15.22 23.21
C GLU A 446 3.65 15.11 22.05
N PHE A 447 3.52 16.01 21.08
CA PHE A 447 4.52 16.23 20.04
C PHE A 447 5.19 17.57 20.22
N LEU A 448 6.52 17.58 20.16
CA LEU A 448 7.30 18.79 20.23
C LEU A 448 8.15 18.90 18.96
N ILE A 449 7.86 19.93 18.18
CA ILE A 449 8.40 20.17 16.85
C ILE A 449 9.22 21.45 16.90
N ASN A 450 10.46 21.37 16.42
CA ASN A 450 11.32 22.55 16.26
C ASN A 450 10.97 23.28 14.96
N LEU A 451 10.55 24.54 14.99
CA LEU A 451 10.24 25.27 13.77
C LEU A 451 11.49 25.85 13.06
N ASP A 452 12.69 25.71 13.64
CA ASP A 452 13.92 26.19 13.03
C ASP A 452 14.48 25.26 11.95
N TYR A 453 14.08 23.97 11.90
CA TYR A 453 14.52 23.11 10.78
C TYR A 453 13.96 23.59 9.44
N ILE A 454 12.84 24.31 9.45
CA ILE A 454 12.20 24.86 8.24
C ILE A 454 13.11 25.88 7.57
N ASP A 455 14.02 26.54 8.31
CA ASP A 455 14.99 27.47 7.71
C ASP A 455 15.98 26.75 6.77
N ARG A 456 16.16 25.43 6.94
CA ARG A 456 16.98 24.60 6.04
C ARG A 456 16.36 24.47 4.67
N VAL A 457 15.03 24.56 4.59
CA VAL A 457 14.28 24.63 3.34
C VAL A 457 14.45 26.05 2.81
N ASN A 458 15.63 26.29 2.23
CA ASN A 458 15.97 27.55 1.62
C ASN A 458 14.89 27.88 0.56
N THR A 459 14.49 29.14 0.45
CA THR A 459 13.41 29.61 -0.44
C THR A 459 13.52 29.21 -1.93
N ARG A 460 14.66 28.63 -2.35
CA ARG A 460 14.83 28.03 -3.67
C ARG A 460 14.39 26.56 -3.65
N MET A 461 13.46 26.20 -4.53
CA MET A 461 13.01 24.81 -4.73
C MET A 461 14.18 23.86 -4.97
N LYS A 462 14.13 22.67 -4.36
CA LYS A 462 15.11 21.58 -4.56
C LYS A 462 14.37 20.31 -5.02
N ARG A 463 14.51 20.00 -6.31
CA ARG A 463 13.86 18.83 -6.93
C ARG A 463 14.83 17.71 -7.31
N GLU A 464 16.12 17.89 -7.07
CA GLU A 464 17.17 16.97 -7.48
C GLU A 464 17.87 16.38 -6.25
N LEU A 465 18.29 15.12 -6.37
CA LEU A 465 19.11 14.47 -5.36
C LEU A 465 20.41 15.26 -5.16
N THR A 466 20.79 15.43 -3.91
CA THR A 466 22.07 16.04 -3.55
C THR A 466 23.22 15.18 -4.09
N PRO A 467 24.27 15.74 -4.71
CA PRO A 467 25.44 14.97 -5.16
C PRO A 467 26.12 14.23 -3.99
N ILE A 468 26.70 13.06 -4.25
CA ILE A 468 27.35 12.24 -3.20
C ILE A 468 28.52 12.99 -2.56
N GLU A 469 29.25 13.80 -3.33
CA GLU A 469 30.42 14.55 -2.89
C GLU A 469 30.09 15.60 -1.80
N ALA A 470 28.84 16.07 -1.74
CA ALA A 470 28.39 16.98 -0.70
C ALA A 470 28.44 16.35 0.70
N TYR A 471 28.34 15.02 0.77
CA TYR A 471 28.32 14.26 2.03
C TYR A 471 29.72 13.85 2.51
N GLU A 472 30.79 14.10 1.74
CA GLU A 472 32.17 13.73 2.12
C GLU A 472 32.68 14.47 3.36
N ASN A 473 32.15 15.67 3.64
CA ASN A 473 32.51 16.49 4.81
C ASN A 473 31.37 16.61 5.82
N GLU A 474 30.18 16.09 5.52
CA GLU A 474 29.07 16.04 6.46
C GLU A 474 29.20 14.78 7.32
N THR A 475 30.16 14.80 8.25
CA THR A 475 30.20 13.87 9.39
C THR A 475 29.08 14.18 10.39
N LEU A 476 27.89 14.57 9.91
CA LEU A 476 26.72 14.56 10.73
C LEU A 476 26.18 13.13 10.71
N TYR A 477 26.14 12.53 11.90
CA TYR A 477 25.29 11.41 12.31
C TYR A 477 25.93 10.04 12.58
N LEU A 478 27.20 9.74 12.27
CA LEU A 478 27.72 8.36 12.52
C LEU A 478 29.18 8.18 12.98
N SER A 479 29.94 9.24 13.30
CA SER A 479 31.36 9.07 13.67
C SER A 479 31.65 8.34 14.99
N ASP A 480 30.65 8.03 15.81
CA ASP A 480 30.86 7.43 17.14
C ASP A 480 30.38 5.99 17.30
N VAL A 481 30.00 5.30 16.22
CA VAL A 481 29.91 3.83 16.26
C VAL A 481 31.33 3.28 16.22
N LYS A 482 31.96 3.15 17.40
CA LYS A 482 33.21 2.40 17.51
C LYS A 482 33.00 1.02 16.89
N PRO A 483 33.82 0.60 15.91
CA PRO A 483 33.75 -0.77 15.42
C PRO A 483 33.97 -1.70 16.61
N LEU A 484 33.02 -2.62 16.84
CA LEU A 484 33.28 -3.76 17.70
C LEU A 484 34.50 -4.48 17.12
N LYS A 485 35.51 -4.68 17.97
CA LYS A 485 36.68 -5.48 17.59
C LYS A 485 36.16 -6.82 17.06
N GLN A 486 36.49 -7.11 15.80
CA GLN A 486 36.31 -8.43 15.21
C GLN A 486 36.89 -9.46 16.18
N THR A 487 35.99 -10.17 16.85
CA THR A 487 36.29 -11.49 17.37
C THR A 487 35.75 -12.42 16.32
N GLU A 488 36.65 -12.96 15.48
CA GLU A 488 36.31 -14.00 14.52
C GLU A 488 35.68 -15.17 15.28
N THR A 489 34.35 -15.20 15.27
CA THR A 489 33.58 -16.42 15.46
C THR A 489 32.87 -16.63 14.13
N LYS A 490 33.35 -17.63 13.39
CA LYS A 490 32.67 -18.11 12.19
C LYS A 490 31.27 -18.55 12.62
N HIS A 491 30.28 -17.72 12.36
CA HIS A 491 28.89 -18.15 12.36
C HIS A 491 28.59 -18.67 10.95
N GLU A 492 28.43 -19.98 10.86
CA GLU A 492 27.78 -20.62 9.72
C GLU A 492 26.30 -20.18 9.72
N PHE A 493 25.82 -19.68 8.58
CA PHE A 493 24.40 -19.41 8.36
C PHE A 493 23.62 -20.73 8.33
N PRO A 494 22.46 -20.85 9.01
CA PRO A 494 21.55 -21.93 8.74
C PRO A 494 20.82 -21.64 7.42
N THR A 495 21.27 -22.33 6.37
CA THR A 495 20.50 -22.54 5.14
C THR A 495 19.26 -23.37 5.44
N THR A 496 18.18 -23.08 4.71
CA THR A 496 16.91 -23.82 4.60
C THR A 496 15.96 -23.72 5.78
N SER A 497 14.67 -23.54 5.46
CA SER A 497 13.54 -23.63 6.37
C SER A 497 13.54 -24.99 7.08
N GLU A 498 14.22 -25.08 8.22
CA GLU A 498 14.16 -26.25 9.08
C GLU A 498 12.87 -26.16 9.91
N THR A 499 11.91 -27.04 9.60
CA THR A 499 10.92 -27.49 10.58
C THR A 499 11.65 -27.81 11.86
N SER A 500 11.42 -27.05 12.93
CA SER A 500 12.11 -27.24 14.21
C SER A 500 11.58 -28.50 14.90
N LEU A 501 12.15 -29.63 14.50
CA LEU A 501 11.92 -30.93 15.12
C LEU A 501 12.59 -30.95 16.49
N THR A 502 11.81 -30.73 17.54
CA THR A 502 12.30 -30.88 18.91
C THR A 502 12.14 -32.33 19.34
N SER A 503 13.25 -33.02 19.58
CA SER A 503 13.25 -34.41 20.02
C SER A 503 13.82 -34.56 21.42
N HIS A 504 13.05 -35.15 22.33
CA HIS A 504 13.50 -35.49 23.68
C HIS A 504 13.56 -37.01 23.85
N LYS A 505 14.74 -37.48 24.28
CA LYS A 505 14.98 -38.89 24.58
C LYS A 505 15.00 -39.12 26.09
N LEU A 506 14.06 -39.91 26.58
CA LEU A 506 13.96 -40.34 27.97
C LEU A 506 14.50 -41.77 28.07
N ASN A 507 15.50 -41.99 28.92
CA ASN A 507 16.10 -43.31 29.14
C ASN A 507 15.52 -43.95 30.41
N PHE A 508 15.08 -45.19 30.31
CA PHE A 508 14.57 -46.03 31.40
C PHE A 508 15.54 -47.18 31.67
N SER A 509 15.32 -47.94 32.74
CA SER A 509 16.18 -49.07 33.13
C SER A 509 16.23 -50.21 32.10
N ASP A 510 15.23 -50.31 31.23
CA ASP A 510 14.99 -51.39 30.28
C ASP A 510 14.76 -50.90 28.83
N GLY A 511 14.95 -49.61 28.55
CA GLY A 511 14.80 -49.06 27.19
C GLY A 511 14.89 -47.53 27.12
N SER A 512 14.59 -46.95 25.96
CA SER A 512 14.54 -45.49 25.79
C SER A 512 13.35 -45.07 24.92
N LEU A 513 12.61 -44.04 25.33
CA LEU A 513 11.53 -43.42 24.56
C LEU A 513 12.03 -42.14 23.91
N MET A 514 11.72 -41.95 22.63
CA MET A 514 11.99 -40.71 21.90
C MET A 514 10.66 -40.05 21.53
N LEU A 515 10.49 -38.81 21.97
CA LEU A 515 9.34 -37.96 21.63
C LEU A 515 9.83 -36.89 20.68
N THR A 516 9.24 -36.81 19.49
CA THR A 516 9.60 -35.82 18.47
C THR A 516 8.37 -34.98 18.17
N TRP A 517 8.51 -33.66 18.31
CA TRP A 517 7.48 -32.68 18.00
C TRP A 517 7.89 -31.89 16.76
N GLU A 518 6.95 -31.74 15.83
CA GLU A 518 7.10 -30.92 14.63
C GLU A 518 6.03 -29.83 14.68
N ASN A 519 6.45 -28.56 14.68
CA ASN A 519 5.52 -27.46 14.66
C ASN A 519 5.02 -27.28 13.23
N SER A 520 3.75 -27.59 12.95
CA SER A 520 3.17 -27.26 11.66
C SER A 520 3.01 -25.74 11.61
N GLN A 521 3.91 -25.04 10.94
CA GLN A 521 3.67 -23.66 10.53
C GLN A 521 2.57 -23.65 9.46
N ASN A 522 1.33 -23.86 9.90
CA ASN A 522 0.18 -23.31 9.21
C ASN A 522 0.01 -21.89 9.75
N THR A 523 0.07 -20.97 8.81
CA THR A 523 -0.18 -19.54 8.83
C THR A 523 -1.56 -19.21 9.43
N ILE A 524 -1.78 -19.51 10.70
CA ILE A 524 -2.70 -18.69 11.48
C ILE A 524 -1.96 -17.36 11.63
N GLN A 525 -2.47 -16.29 11.02
CA GLN A 525 -1.95 -14.93 11.20
C GLN A 525 -1.79 -14.70 12.71
N GLU A 526 -0.54 -14.73 13.23
CA GLU A 526 -0.25 -14.53 14.65
C GLU A 526 -0.81 -13.17 15.13
N ASP A 527 -0.96 -12.21 14.22
CA ASP A 527 -1.59 -10.90 14.44
C ASP A 527 -3.04 -10.97 14.95
N GLN A 528 -3.83 -11.98 14.59
CA GLN A 528 -5.21 -12.12 15.08
C GLN A 528 -5.29 -12.61 16.52
N LEU A 529 -4.18 -13.16 17.04
CA LEU A 529 -4.07 -13.68 18.40
C LEU A 529 -3.31 -12.72 19.31
N LEU A 530 -2.75 -11.59 18.86
CA LEU A 530 -2.03 -10.68 19.76
C LEU A 530 -2.96 -9.95 20.72
N ASP A 531 -2.49 -9.76 21.95
CA ASP A 531 -3.16 -8.88 22.90
C ASP A 531 -2.69 -7.44 22.71
N TYR A 532 -3.54 -6.63 22.06
CA TYR A 532 -3.25 -5.25 21.73
C TYR A 532 -3.15 -4.35 22.96
N ASP A 533 -3.73 -4.76 24.09
CA ASP A 533 -3.73 -4.02 25.35
C ASP A 533 -2.42 -4.18 26.14
N ILE A 534 -1.66 -5.26 25.89
CA ILE A 534 -0.41 -5.52 26.62
C ILE A 534 0.68 -4.55 26.10
N PRO A 535 1.31 -3.75 26.98
CA PRO A 535 2.37 -2.84 26.56
C PRO A 535 3.57 -3.57 25.98
N LEU A 536 3.87 -3.28 24.71
CA LEU A 536 5.10 -3.68 24.03
C LEU A 536 6.28 -2.90 24.62
N LYS A 537 7.32 -3.61 25.04
CA LYS A 537 8.57 -3.01 25.51
C LYS A 537 9.34 -2.40 24.34
N LEU A 538 9.51 -1.09 24.37
CA LEU A 538 10.27 -0.32 23.40
C LEU A 538 11.59 0.15 24.02
N ARG A 539 12.47 0.72 23.20
CA ARG A 539 13.80 1.21 23.63
C ARG A 539 13.71 2.19 24.80
N ASN A 540 12.70 3.06 24.79
CA ASN A 540 12.57 4.20 25.69
C ASN A 540 11.20 4.26 26.39
N GLY A 541 10.69 3.10 26.81
CA GLY A 541 9.43 2.99 27.54
C GLY A 541 8.60 1.83 27.02
N GLN A 542 7.28 1.95 27.17
CA GLN A 542 6.35 0.93 26.73
C GLN A 542 5.08 1.57 26.19
N LEU A 543 4.55 0.99 25.12
CA LEU A 543 3.28 1.37 24.51
C LEU A 543 2.52 0.09 24.17
N SER A 544 1.23 0.05 24.44
CA SER A 544 0.35 -0.95 23.83
C SER A 544 0.32 -0.79 22.30
N LEU A 545 -0.09 -1.83 21.57
CA LEU A 545 -0.14 -1.75 20.10
C LEU A 545 -1.17 -0.70 19.64
N ASP A 546 -2.28 -0.56 20.39
CA ASP A 546 -3.27 0.49 20.15
C ASP A 546 -2.71 1.89 20.39
N GLN A 547 -1.97 2.10 21.48
CA GLN A 547 -1.29 3.38 21.73
C GLN A 547 -0.25 3.68 20.64
N LEU A 548 0.50 2.68 20.18
CA LEU A 548 1.49 2.85 19.12
C LEU A 548 0.83 3.26 17.80
N LYS A 549 -0.26 2.59 17.41
CA LYS A 549 -1.06 2.95 16.23
C LYS A 549 -1.55 4.39 16.32
N VAL A 550 -2.12 4.78 17.47
CA VAL A 550 -2.60 6.14 17.69
C VAL A 550 -1.46 7.17 17.59
N VAL A 551 -0.32 6.91 18.23
CA VAL A 551 0.85 7.80 18.17
C VAL A 551 1.31 8.02 16.73
N LEU A 552 1.44 6.94 15.95
CA LEU A 552 1.91 7.02 14.56
C LEU A 552 0.90 7.70 13.62
N ASN A 553 -0.41 7.57 13.87
CA ASN A 553 -1.44 8.23 13.08
C ASN A 553 -1.69 9.69 13.49
N LEU A 554 -1.24 10.12 14.67
CA LEU A 554 -1.37 11.51 15.12
C LEU A 554 -0.18 12.40 14.71
N VAL A 555 0.92 11.82 14.19
CA VAL A 555 2.03 12.65 13.71
C VAL A 555 1.55 13.49 12.49
N PRO A 556 1.90 14.79 12.40
CA PRO A 556 1.49 15.71 11.33
C PRO A 556 2.24 15.49 10.00
N PHE A 557 2.65 14.26 9.71
CA PHE A 557 3.31 13.90 8.46
C PHE A 557 3.21 12.41 8.17
N GLU A 558 3.39 12.08 6.91
CA GLU A 558 3.36 10.70 6.45
C GLU A 558 4.72 10.07 6.67
N ILE A 559 4.71 8.81 7.08
CA ILE A 559 5.87 7.97 7.32
C ILE A 559 5.64 6.70 6.53
N SER A 560 6.58 6.33 5.67
CA SER A 560 6.64 5.00 5.08
C SER A 560 7.93 4.29 5.46
N PHE A 561 7.88 2.96 5.58
CA PHE A 561 9.05 2.13 5.83
C PHE A 561 9.19 1.06 4.74
N VAL A 562 10.40 0.96 4.21
CA VAL A 562 10.84 -0.07 3.26
C VAL A 562 11.98 -0.84 3.91
N ASP A 563 11.95 -2.16 3.86
CA ASP A 563 12.98 -2.98 4.49
C ASP A 563 14.25 -3.14 3.64
N HIS A 564 15.19 -3.93 4.17
CA HIS A 564 16.45 -4.24 3.51
C HIS A 564 16.32 -5.08 2.22
N GLU A 565 15.17 -5.65 1.90
CA GLU A 565 14.89 -6.37 0.65
C GLU A 565 14.13 -5.51 -0.36
N ASP A 566 14.06 -4.20 -0.09
CA ASP A 566 13.31 -3.23 -0.88
C ASP A 566 11.80 -3.53 -0.89
N ILE A 567 11.25 -4.15 0.17
CA ILE A 567 9.82 -4.42 0.31
C ILE A 567 9.15 -3.30 1.11
N PHE A 568 8.04 -2.77 0.59
CA PHE A 568 7.23 -1.75 1.25
C PHE A 568 6.42 -2.37 2.39
N GLN A 569 6.77 -2.04 3.63
CA GLN A 569 6.29 -2.76 4.81
C GLN A 569 5.20 -2.01 5.57
N TYR A 570 5.27 -0.67 5.60
CA TYR A 570 4.42 0.12 6.47
C TYR A 570 4.22 1.54 5.95
N PHE A 571 3.03 2.09 6.21
CA PHE A 571 2.77 3.52 6.20
C PHE A 571 1.81 3.88 7.35
N ASN A 572 1.87 5.09 7.87
CA ASN A 572 0.85 5.60 8.80
C ASN A 572 -0.33 6.25 8.04
N ASN A 573 -1.52 6.21 8.63
CA ASN A 573 -2.70 6.87 8.07
C ASN A 573 -3.05 8.09 8.92
N ILE A 574 -2.69 9.28 8.43
CA ILE A 574 -2.90 10.56 9.14
C ILE A 574 -4.17 11.27 8.68
N ALA A 575 -4.89 10.72 7.70
CA ALA A 575 -5.97 11.40 7.01
C ALA A 575 -7.33 10.73 7.28
N VAL A 576 -8.43 11.43 6.99
CA VAL A 576 -9.79 10.89 7.19
C VAL A 576 -10.06 9.74 6.22
N THR A 577 -9.61 9.91 4.98
CA THR A 577 -9.62 8.89 3.94
C THR A 577 -8.25 8.80 3.30
N TYR A 578 -7.90 7.65 2.69
CA TYR A 578 -6.61 7.49 2.00
C TYR A 578 -6.39 8.51 0.87
N LYS A 579 -7.48 9.03 0.29
CA LYS A 579 -7.46 10.07 -0.74
C LYS A 579 -6.90 11.40 -0.26
N ASP A 580 -7.05 11.68 1.04
CA ASP A 580 -6.65 12.94 1.65
C ASP A 580 -5.16 12.95 2.07
N MET A 581 -4.45 11.83 1.86
CA MET A 581 -3.00 11.73 2.03
C MET A 581 -2.29 12.53 0.92
N ILE A 582 -1.19 13.21 1.27
CA ILE A 582 -0.28 13.90 0.36
C ILE A 582 0.19 12.91 -0.72
N PHE A 583 0.75 11.78 -0.30
CA PHE A 583 1.01 10.65 -1.17
C PHE A 583 -0.02 9.58 -0.89
N VAL A 584 -1.00 9.44 -1.78
CA VAL A 584 -2.06 8.44 -1.64
C VAL A 584 -1.46 7.06 -1.47
N ARG A 585 -1.70 6.47 -0.28
CA ARG A 585 -1.30 5.11 0.07
C ARG A 585 -2.51 4.28 0.47
N THR A 586 -2.53 3.03 0.01
CA THR A 586 -3.57 2.06 0.36
C THR A 586 -2.95 0.73 0.79
N PRO A 587 -3.68 -0.11 1.55
CA PRO A 587 -3.18 -1.41 1.96
C PRO A 587 -2.73 -2.31 0.80
N ALA A 588 -3.24 -2.15 -0.42
CA ALA A 588 -2.77 -2.89 -1.60
C ALA A 588 -1.27 -2.74 -1.90
N GLN A 589 -0.61 -1.69 -1.42
CA GLN A 589 0.83 -1.46 -1.66
C GLN A 589 1.74 -2.17 -0.64
N ILE A 590 1.18 -2.69 0.46
CA ILE A 590 1.95 -3.40 1.48
C ILE A 590 2.48 -4.72 0.91
N LYS A 591 3.71 -5.08 1.26
CA LYS A 591 4.50 -6.20 0.72
C LYS A 591 4.89 -6.09 -0.76
N ARG A 592 4.66 -4.93 -1.40
CA ARG A 592 5.09 -4.69 -2.78
C ARG A 592 6.57 -4.34 -2.83
N ASN A 593 7.29 -4.80 -3.85
CA ASN A 593 8.66 -4.36 -4.08
C ASN A 593 8.69 -2.86 -4.45
N LEU A 594 9.66 -2.13 -3.92
CA LEU A 594 9.77 -0.69 -4.07
C LEU A 594 9.94 -0.25 -5.53
N GLU A 595 10.60 -1.07 -6.37
CA GLU A 595 10.72 -0.83 -7.82
C GLU A 595 9.34 -0.67 -8.47
N LEU A 596 8.37 -1.46 -8.01
CA LEU A 596 7.02 -1.51 -8.56
C LEU A 596 6.11 -0.45 -7.91
N CYS A 597 6.56 0.25 -6.87
CA CYS A 597 5.75 1.30 -6.24
C CYS A 597 5.78 2.64 -6.99
N HIS A 598 6.67 2.77 -7.99
CA HIS A 598 6.97 4.03 -8.68
C HIS A 598 6.92 3.85 -10.20
N PRO A 599 6.63 4.93 -10.96
CA PRO A 599 6.79 4.93 -12.40
C PRO A 599 8.18 4.42 -12.84
N PRO A 600 8.28 3.53 -13.85
CA PRO A 600 9.54 2.88 -14.22
C PRO A 600 10.70 3.84 -14.54
N PHE A 601 10.40 5.02 -15.09
CA PHE A 601 11.43 6.01 -15.44
C PHE A 601 12.15 6.61 -14.22
N LEU A 602 11.55 6.54 -13.02
CA LEU A 602 12.17 7.00 -11.76
C LEU A 602 13.09 5.96 -11.14
N TRP A 603 12.98 4.67 -11.50
CA TRP A 603 13.72 3.59 -10.86
C TRP A 603 15.25 3.74 -10.92
N PRO A 604 15.89 4.19 -12.02
CA PRO A 604 17.34 4.40 -12.03
C PRO A 604 17.83 5.37 -10.94
N MET A 605 17.03 6.40 -10.64
CA MET A 605 17.35 7.38 -9.60
C MET A 605 17.13 6.80 -8.19
N ILE A 606 16.01 6.11 -7.98
CA ILE A 606 15.64 5.49 -6.70
C ILE A 606 16.63 4.38 -6.34
N SER A 607 16.94 3.48 -7.29
CA SER A 607 17.90 2.39 -7.09
C SER A 607 19.31 2.92 -6.77
N GLN A 608 19.75 4.01 -7.42
CA GLN A 608 21.02 4.66 -7.09
C GLN A 608 21.03 5.23 -5.67
N LEU A 609 19.93 5.85 -5.23
CA LEU A 609 19.78 6.36 -3.87
C LEU A 609 19.88 5.23 -2.84
N ILE A 610 19.12 4.14 -3.03
CA ILE A 610 19.13 2.98 -2.14
C ILE A 610 20.52 2.34 -2.11
N GLN A 611 21.17 2.17 -3.27
CA GLN A 611 22.53 1.62 -3.32
C GLN A 611 23.51 2.50 -2.55
N SER A 612 23.37 3.83 -2.64
CA SER A 612 24.22 4.76 -1.87
C SER A 612 24.02 4.64 -0.36
N PHE A 613 22.80 4.27 0.09
CA PHE A 613 22.50 3.94 1.48
C PHE A 613 23.14 2.60 1.87
N ARG A 614 22.94 1.54 1.09
CA ARG A 614 23.54 0.22 1.35
C ARG A 614 25.07 0.29 1.46
N GLU A 615 25.71 1.08 0.61
CA GLU A 615 27.16 1.30 0.60
C GLU A 615 27.64 2.33 1.63
N ARG A 616 26.72 2.95 2.39
CA ARG A 616 27.00 4.00 3.37
C ARG A 616 27.74 5.22 2.79
N LYS A 617 27.54 5.48 1.50
CA LYS A 617 27.99 6.72 0.82
C LYS A 617 27.06 7.88 1.13
N ARG A 618 25.83 7.56 1.52
CA ARG A 618 24.79 8.50 1.94
C ARG A 618 24.04 7.90 3.13
N TYR A 619 23.45 8.75 3.97
CA TYR A 619 22.66 8.32 5.13
C TYR A 619 21.26 8.90 5.14
N PHE A 620 21.07 10.04 4.47
CA PHE A 620 19.77 10.66 4.28
C PHE A 620 19.74 11.43 2.96
N GLU A 621 18.55 11.77 2.48
CA GLU A 621 18.34 12.65 1.33
C GLU A 621 17.08 13.49 1.55
N GLU A 622 17.10 14.72 1.04
CA GLU A 622 16.01 15.68 1.23
C GLU A 622 15.60 16.31 -0.09
N LEU A 623 14.29 16.42 -0.34
CA LEU A 623 13.71 17.04 -1.52
C LEU A 623 12.58 17.98 -1.07
N TRP A 624 12.40 19.11 -1.76
CA TRP A 624 11.27 19.99 -1.48
C TRP A 624 10.78 20.79 -2.68
N TYR A 625 9.46 20.93 -2.79
CA TYR A 625 8.83 21.66 -3.87
C TYR A 625 7.42 22.16 -3.48
N PRO A 626 7.00 23.34 -3.98
CA PRO A 626 5.62 23.77 -3.90
C PRO A 626 4.74 22.94 -4.85
N THR A 627 3.51 22.69 -4.43
CA THR A 627 2.44 22.12 -5.28
C THR A 627 1.61 23.22 -5.93
N GLY A 628 0.71 22.84 -6.84
CA GLY A 628 -0.26 23.77 -7.42
C GLY A 628 -1.36 24.24 -6.45
N ASN A 629 -1.47 23.61 -5.27
CA ASN A 629 -2.56 23.81 -4.31
C ASN A 629 -2.14 24.61 -3.07
N ASN A 630 -1.06 25.40 -3.17
CA ASN A 630 -0.50 26.17 -2.05
C ASN A 630 0.03 25.28 -0.91
N GLU A 631 0.43 24.04 -1.19
CA GLU A 631 1.18 23.19 -0.26
C GLU A 631 2.66 23.29 -0.60
N TYR A 632 3.51 22.99 0.37
CA TYR A 632 4.94 22.93 0.18
C TYR A 632 5.45 21.59 0.70
N ILE A 633 5.69 20.65 -0.21
CA ILE A 633 6.06 19.29 0.15
C ILE A 633 7.55 19.24 0.46
N TYR A 634 7.87 18.63 1.59
CA TYR A 634 9.23 18.31 2.02
C TYR A 634 9.33 16.82 2.31
N ILE A 635 10.27 16.16 1.63
CA ILE A 635 10.47 14.72 1.69
C ILE A 635 11.84 14.46 2.29
N ILE A 636 11.90 13.53 3.25
CA ILE A 636 13.14 13.06 3.88
C ILE A 636 13.22 11.55 3.69
N TYR A 637 14.25 11.08 3.00
CA TYR A 637 14.64 9.67 2.95
C TYR A 637 15.76 9.44 3.95
N GLN A 638 15.62 8.46 4.83
CA GLN A 638 16.59 8.18 5.88
C GLN A 638 16.94 6.68 5.89
N ALA A 639 18.21 6.37 5.71
CA ALA A 639 18.72 5.00 5.81
C ALA A 639 18.72 4.53 7.26
N THR A 640 18.29 3.31 7.49
CA THR A 640 18.27 2.64 8.80
C THR A 640 19.29 1.51 8.85
N TYR A 641 19.90 1.32 10.02
CA TYR A 641 20.90 0.29 10.25
C TYR A 641 20.69 -0.39 11.60
N ASP A 642 21.05 -1.66 11.70
CA ASP A 642 21.08 -2.39 12.97
C ASP A 642 22.27 -1.98 13.84
N LEU A 643 22.43 -2.62 15.00
CA LEU A 643 23.53 -2.35 15.94
C LEU A 643 24.91 -2.79 15.43
N GLU A 644 24.95 -3.69 14.44
CA GLU A 644 26.16 -4.15 13.76
C GLU A 644 26.50 -3.24 12.55
N GLY A 645 25.56 -2.36 12.20
CA GLY A 645 25.62 -1.42 11.10
C GLY A 645 25.11 -2.00 9.78
N ASN A 646 24.51 -3.20 9.75
CA ASN A 646 23.93 -3.72 8.52
C ASN A 646 22.73 -2.85 8.13
N PHE A 647 22.56 -2.62 6.82
CA PHE A 647 21.43 -1.85 6.31
C PHE A 647 20.13 -2.63 6.58
N THR A 648 19.18 -2.00 7.28
CA THR A 648 17.90 -2.62 7.65
C THR A 648 16.72 -2.12 6.83
N GLY A 649 16.92 -1.08 6.02
CA GLY A 649 15.87 -0.45 5.23
C GLY A 649 15.95 1.07 5.22
N MET A 650 14.88 1.72 4.79
CA MET A 650 14.75 3.16 4.65
C MET A 650 13.41 3.65 5.19
N ILE A 651 13.43 4.81 5.84
CA ILE A 651 12.23 5.55 6.23
C ILE A 651 12.06 6.71 5.25
N GLU A 652 10.85 6.86 4.70
CA GLU A 652 10.42 8.06 3.98
C GLU A 652 9.53 8.87 4.93
N THR A 653 9.75 10.18 4.98
CA THR A 653 8.86 11.12 5.66
C THR A 653 8.41 12.20 4.68
N VAL A 654 7.09 12.41 4.57
CA VAL A 654 6.50 13.40 3.67
C VAL A 654 5.69 14.40 4.48
N ILE A 655 6.04 15.69 4.37
CA ILE A 655 5.50 16.77 5.19
C ILE A 655 5.00 17.88 4.27
N ASP A 656 3.76 18.34 4.45
CA ASP A 656 3.39 19.69 4.02
C ASP A 656 3.94 20.69 5.05
N ILE A 657 5.01 21.39 4.68
CA ILE A 657 5.67 22.34 5.57
C ILE A 657 5.05 23.74 5.52
N GLN A 658 4.07 23.99 4.64
CA GLN A 658 3.44 25.30 4.51
C GLN A 658 2.81 25.80 5.82
N PRO A 659 2.02 25.00 6.57
CA PRO A 659 1.44 25.44 7.84
C PRO A 659 2.50 25.86 8.86
N PHE A 660 3.66 25.20 8.84
CA PHE A 660 4.74 25.51 9.76
C PHE A 660 5.51 26.80 9.36
N MET A 661 5.67 27.05 8.06
CA MET A 661 6.19 28.32 7.53
C MET A 661 5.29 29.50 7.93
N ASP A 662 3.98 29.35 7.80
CA ASP A 662 3.00 30.38 8.16
C ASP A 662 3.07 30.75 9.64
N ILE A 663 3.17 29.75 10.52
CA ILE A 663 3.33 29.96 11.98
C ILE A 663 4.60 30.79 12.26
N LYS A 664 5.72 30.44 11.63
CA LYS A 664 6.99 31.13 11.85
C LYS A 664 6.95 32.57 11.35
N GLN A 665 6.35 32.81 10.18
CA GLN A 665 6.16 34.16 9.65
C GLN A 665 5.27 35.02 10.55
N ALA A 666 4.19 34.46 11.10
CA ALA A 666 3.31 35.15 12.02
C ALA A 666 4.07 35.58 13.30
N GLN A 667 4.93 34.73 13.85
CA GLN A 667 5.73 35.04 15.04
C GLN A 667 6.82 36.09 14.79
N GLN A 668 7.37 36.18 13.57
CA GLN A 668 8.32 37.24 13.21
C GLN A 668 7.66 38.62 13.06
N THR A 669 6.33 38.66 12.89
CA THR A 669 5.55 39.89 12.67
C THR A 669 4.97 40.47 13.97
N LEU A 670 4.91 39.67 15.04
CA LEU A 670 4.50 40.05 16.40
C LEU A 670 5.68 40.64 17.19
#